data_AF-A0A3A0CGV5-F1
#
_entry.id   AF-A0A3A0CGV5-F1
#
_cell.length_a   1.000
_cell.length_b   1.000
_cell.length_c   1.000
_cell.angle_alpha   90.00
_cell.angle_beta   90.00
_cell.angle_gamma   90.00
#
_symmetry.space_group_name_H-M   'P 1'
#
loop_
_entity.id
_entity.type
_entity.pdbx_description
1 polymer ?
#
loop_
_entity_poly.entity_id
_entity_poly.type
_entity_poly.pdbx_seq_one_letter_code
_entity_poly.pdbx_strand_id
1 'polypeptide(L)'
;MRRLPALHQDVSWKPRIAGLIAVWAGACAGIFSPAEAAQLDAVWVGGTGDWNAASNWDPADVPQNGAGGTYNVFIDNLDIFTASAVTLNVNATVDNLTVDAGDRLTLPNIRILTLATGPAAGALTNAGEVSLNSAGNFTDIRFDGGVVTLSGGGTILLSNSANNRLMGINLGSLVNVDNVIRGAGQIGVDATAITNSGAIIADQPTELVIDPSTTALVNTGILRAEAGGTLRLSNGDFLNAGGVIEAADGSLVLLSATGVSGGTLASAGSGAVRAVSGTSLYSTMHTLTNAGRLEAMNGVDVRLFGDLVNSGTIALLSSGTATELECHDGPVELTGGGIVALGNHVSNRIIGVNGGSLVNVSNTIRGAGQIGVNTMAITNMGTITADASVSLTLDPLGSLVNEGTLAAEAGATLRLVNGSFENDSGRIESRDASAVELSSATVVGGELAATGTGRFRAVSANELNGQASAVSLSGPFEIQTAGVVTVRGSLVNNFRMDVNSTGVNTDLRIADGPTTLSGGGIINLSNNTGNRIVGASGGSLANMDNTIRGSGQIGANTLEFANHGVIIADQAATLTLDPAVGAMVNTGVLRAEDGATMRLVNGAFDNAAGSIEAADGSLVDISNATFIGGAFATTGSGVIRVNPAATFDGTTTAVENAGRIELVNNADVTFTGQIVNSGVIHIASTGSFTDFEPTGGPLFLSGSGQLTMSNNVNNRILGVSGGALVNVDNTISGSGQIGFNITPITNQGTIVANQPATLTLNPDNTMGLTNSGTLLATAGATMNIGDGPFTTSGSVTVEASSTISRIGGLLQTGGTTTVNGTLSATALIEIQGGALRGSGTVSGNVSSGGTVQPGQSTGQLAVSGTFAQSASGLLDIEIAGAVPGAQHDVLAVGGAATLDGTLRVRFVNGFVPTIGQSFTVMTYASRSGTFSAVDVPCSGVSVRVLATSVVVDVTGEVGFFGDMNCDCAVNVFDIEPFVLALLDPVAYAAAYPTCAHTRADANGDTVIDAADTQTFMDLVLP
;
A
#
# COMPACT_ATOMS: atom_id res chain seq x y z
N MET A 1 40.36 50.55 -5.77
CA MET A 1 40.94 51.67 -4.99
C MET A 1 40.64 53.01 -5.65
N ARG A 2 39.61 53.71 -5.20
CA ARG A 2 39.59 55.13 -4.79
C ARG A 2 38.20 55.37 -4.20
N ARG A 3 38.17 55.72 -2.92
CA ARG A 3 36.99 55.84 -2.04
C ARG A 3 36.35 57.23 -2.22
N LEU A 4 35.02 57.28 -2.09
CA LEU A 4 34.26 58.08 -1.11
C LEU A 4 32.78 57.62 -1.11
N PRO A 5 32.05 57.70 0.01
CA PRO A 5 30.94 56.79 0.34
C PRO A 5 29.55 57.42 0.33
N ALA A 6 28.57 56.52 0.45
CA ALA A 6 27.13 56.69 0.44
C ALA A 6 26.53 57.50 1.60
N LEU A 7 25.34 58.06 1.33
CA LEU A 7 24.22 58.23 2.27
C LEU A 7 22.99 58.67 1.47
N HIS A 8 21.97 57.81 1.36
CA HIS A 8 20.61 58.21 1.00
C HIS A 8 19.70 57.75 2.14
N GLN A 9 19.16 58.73 2.86
CA GLN A 9 18.10 58.58 3.85
C GLN A 9 16.74 58.79 3.20
N ASP A 10 15.77 58.07 3.76
CA ASP A 10 14.33 58.21 3.62
C ASP A 10 13.85 59.65 3.75
N VAL A 11 12.88 60.03 2.92
CA VAL A 11 11.97 61.14 3.26
C VAL A 11 10.55 60.83 2.81
N SER A 12 9.67 60.64 3.81
CA SER A 12 8.23 60.70 3.73
C SER A 12 7.73 62.10 3.38
N TRP A 13 6.75 62.25 2.50
CA TRP A 13 5.99 63.51 2.36
C TRP A 13 4.49 63.25 2.25
N LYS A 14 3.76 63.67 3.29
CA LYS A 14 2.35 64.10 3.21
C LYS A 14 2.31 65.52 2.63
N PRO A 15 1.34 65.91 1.79
CA PRO A 15 1.13 67.32 1.50
C PRO A 15 0.09 67.91 2.46
N ARG A 16 0.49 68.98 3.17
CA ARG A 16 -0.39 69.99 3.75
C ARG A 16 -0.26 71.25 2.91
N ILE A 17 -1.43 71.76 2.48
CA ILE A 17 -1.84 73.18 2.47
C ILE A 17 -0.85 74.17 1.84
N ALA A 18 -1.17 74.59 0.61
CA ALA A 18 -0.53 75.72 -0.04
C ALA A 18 -1.22 77.04 0.34
N GLY A 19 -0.46 77.94 0.96
CA GLY A 19 -0.79 79.35 1.13
C GLY A 19 0.37 80.22 0.63
N LEU A 20 0.04 81.15 -0.28
CA LEU A 20 0.70 82.43 -0.59
C LEU A 20 2.22 82.47 -0.86
N ILE A 21 2.60 82.89 -2.08
CA ILE A 21 3.21 84.21 -2.42
C ILE A 21 3.67 84.17 -3.89
N ALA A 22 3.17 85.10 -4.71
CA ALA A 22 3.87 85.58 -5.90
C ALA A 22 3.67 87.09 -6.00
N VAL A 23 4.77 87.83 -5.90
CA VAL A 23 4.83 89.30 -5.95
C VAL A 23 5.93 89.65 -6.96
N TRP A 24 5.48 90.31 -8.03
CA TRP A 24 6.20 91.24 -8.95
C TRP A 24 6.88 90.69 -10.21
N ALA A 25 6.17 90.81 -11.33
CA ALA A 25 6.58 91.63 -12.47
C ALA A 25 5.37 91.95 -13.37
N GLY A 26 5.13 93.24 -13.65
CA GLY A 26 4.18 93.66 -14.69
C GLY A 26 3.32 94.87 -14.33
N ALA A 27 3.93 96.06 -14.24
CA ALA A 27 3.19 97.33 -14.15
C ALA A 27 2.88 97.89 -15.55
N CYS A 28 1.66 98.42 -15.68
CA CYS A 28 1.16 99.37 -16.69
C CYS A 28 0.84 98.88 -18.10
N ALA A 29 -0.35 98.27 -18.25
CA ALA A 29 -1.29 98.59 -19.33
C ALA A 29 -2.67 98.88 -18.70
N GLY A 30 -3.33 99.94 -19.14
CA GLY A 30 -4.42 100.64 -18.44
C GLY A 30 -5.72 99.85 -18.24
N ILE A 31 -6.17 99.88 -16.98
CA ILE A 31 -7.54 100.15 -16.48
C ILE A 31 -8.67 99.95 -17.51
N PHE A 32 -9.18 98.73 -17.57
CA PHE A 32 -10.61 98.44 -17.45
C PHE A 32 -10.70 97.12 -16.66
N SER A 33 -10.85 97.21 -15.34
CA SER A 33 -11.46 96.11 -14.60
C SER A 33 -12.90 96.01 -15.13
N PRO A 34 -13.37 94.86 -15.63
CA PRO A 34 -14.80 94.69 -15.81
C PRO A 34 -15.44 94.95 -14.45
N ALA A 35 -16.48 95.77 -14.40
CA ALA A 35 -17.31 95.87 -13.21
C ALA A 35 -17.81 94.46 -12.89
N GLU A 36 -17.49 93.92 -11.70
CA GLU A 36 -18.16 92.71 -11.21
C GLU A 36 -19.66 93.01 -11.20
N ALA A 37 -20.44 92.14 -11.84
CA ALA A 37 -21.89 92.20 -11.77
C ALA A 37 -22.28 92.10 -10.28
N ALA A 38 -23.23 92.93 -9.83
CA ALA A 38 -23.64 92.93 -8.43
C ALA A 38 -24.33 91.59 -8.08
N GLN A 39 -23.94 90.99 -6.95
CA GLN A 39 -24.66 89.84 -6.37
C GLN A 39 -25.99 90.32 -5.79
N LEU A 40 -27.09 89.70 -6.17
CA LEU A 40 -28.46 90.04 -5.77
C LEU A 40 -29.12 88.83 -5.11
N ASP A 41 -29.90 89.06 -4.05
CA ASP A 41 -30.75 88.03 -3.45
C ASP A 41 -32.14 88.13 -4.08
N ALA A 42 -32.68 86.99 -4.54
CA ALA A 42 -34.05 86.88 -5.05
C ALA A 42 -34.81 85.80 -4.27
N VAL A 43 -35.88 86.23 -3.62
CA VAL A 43 -36.70 85.39 -2.72
C VAL A 43 -38.03 85.09 -3.38
N TRP A 44 -38.41 83.82 -3.44
CA TRP A 44 -39.75 83.43 -3.88
C TRP A 44 -40.79 83.88 -2.85
N VAL A 45 -41.84 84.58 -3.27
CA VAL A 45 -42.83 85.22 -2.37
C VAL A 45 -43.80 84.20 -1.73
N GLY A 46 -43.71 82.92 -2.11
CA GLY A 46 -44.51 81.83 -1.56
C GLY A 46 -45.52 81.24 -2.55
N GLY A 47 -45.86 79.96 -2.37
CA GLY A 47 -46.91 79.25 -3.11
C GLY A 47 -46.49 78.65 -4.45
N THR A 48 -47.46 78.24 -5.28
CA THR A 48 -47.22 77.58 -6.58
C THR A 48 -47.10 78.58 -7.72
N GLY A 49 -46.08 78.46 -8.57
CA GLY A 49 -45.94 79.34 -9.73
C GLY A 49 -44.77 79.04 -10.67
N ASP A 50 -44.67 79.87 -11.70
CA ASP A 50 -43.64 79.80 -12.74
C ASP A 50 -42.46 80.74 -12.44
N TRP A 51 -41.22 80.25 -12.63
CA TRP A 51 -39.98 81.01 -12.40
C TRP A 51 -39.92 82.33 -13.17
N ASN A 52 -40.42 82.37 -14.41
CA ASN A 52 -40.37 83.56 -15.28
C ASN A 52 -41.43 84.63 -14.96
N ALA A 53 -42.20 84.49 -13.89
CA ALA A 53 -43.16 85.49 -13.45
C ALA A 53 -42.50 86.41 -12.40
N ALA A 54 -42.07 87.61 -12.80
CA ALA A 54 -41.41 88.58 -11.93
C ALA A 54 -42.20 88.91 -10.64
N SER A 55 -43.53 88.83 -10.67
CA SER A 55 -44.38 89.06 -9.49
C SER A 55 -44.25 88.00 -8.39
N ASN A 56 -43.63 86.86 -8.69
CA ASN A 56 -43.42 85.77 -7.74
C ASN A 56 -42.07 85.89 -7.01
N TRP A 57 -41.28 86.91 -7.31
CA TRP A 57 -39.98 87.17 -6.70
C TRP A 57 -39.99 88.49 -5.92
N ASP A 58 -39.21 88.55 -4.83
CA ASP A 58 -38.83 89.77 -4.12
C ASP A 58 -37.30 89.95 -4.16
N PRO A 59 -36.77 91.05 -4.73
CA PRO A 59 -37.49 92.06 -5.52
C PRO A 59 -38.13 91.46 -6.78
N ALA A 60 -39.14 92.13 -7.34
CA ALA A 60 -39.91 91.66 -8.50
C ALA A 60 -39.11 91.65 -9.82
N ASP A 61 -38.08 90.81 -9.87
CA ASP A 61 -37.17 90.56 -10.98
C ASP A 61 -36.93 89.05 -11.12
N VAL A 62 -36.84 88.56 -12.36
CA VAL A 62 -36.67 87.13 -12.61
C VAL A 62 -35.20 86.76 -12.45
N PRO A 63 -34.83 85.80 -11.58
CA PRO A 63 -33.43 85.45 -11.35
C PRO A 63 -32.79 84.87 -12.61
N GLN A 64 -31.82 85.61 -13.18
CA GLN A 64 -31.05 85.24 -14.37
C GLN A 64 -29.73 86.03 -14.44
N ASN A 65 -28.59 85.35 -14.28
CA ASN A 65 -27.26 85.94 -14.38
C ASN A 65 -27.02 86.59 -15.76
N GLY A 66 -26.45 87.79 -15.74
CA GLY A 66 -26.11 88.55 -16.94
C GLY A 66 -25.45 89.88 -16.62
N ALA A 67 -25.46 90.82 -17.58
CA ALA A 67 -24.84 92.14 -17.42
C ALA A 67 -25.48 93.01 -16.31
N GLY A 68 -26.69 92.65 -15.83
CA GLY A 68 -27.44 93.39 -14.81
C GLY A 68 -27.17 92.95 -13.36
N GLY A 69 -26.48 91.82 -13.14
CA GLY A 69 -26.27 91.24 -11.81
C GLY A 69 -26.14 89.70 -11.87
N THR A 70 -25.71 89.10 -10.76
CA THR A 70 -25.76 87.65 -10.53
C THR A 70 -26.62 87.34 -9.31
N TYR A 71 -27.19 86.13 -9.20
CA TYR A 71 -28.28 85.86 -8.27
C TYR A 71 -27.98 84.76 -7.24
N ASN A 72 -28.27 85.05 -5.97
CA ASN A 72 -28.59 84.07 -4.93
C ASN A 72 -30.10 83.89 -4.91
N VAL A 73 -30.58 82.67 -5.13
CA VAL A 73 -32.01 82.37 -5.16
C VAL A 73 -32.42 81.65 -3.89
N PHE A 74 -33.52 82.09 -3.27
CA PHE A 74 -34.14 81.45 -2.12
C PHE A 74 -35.59 81.08 -2.47
N ILE A 75 -35.92 79.79 -2.43
CA ILE A 75 -37.31 79.35 -2.50
C ILE A 75 -37.88 79.46 -1.09
N ASP A 76 -38.81 80.38 -0.89
CA ASP A 76 -39.57 80.66 0.34
C ASP A 76 -38.77 81.13 1.59
N ASN A 77 -37.44 81.28 1.50
CA ASN A 77 -36.56 81.95 2.48
C ASN A 77 -36.91 81.67 3.96
N LEU A 78 -36.95 80.38 4.31
CA LEU A 78 -37.22 79.80 5.62
C LEU A 78 -38.68 79.94 6.10
N ASP A 79 -39.65 80.14 5.21
CA ASP A 79 -41.07 79.98 5.56
C ASP A 79 -41.41 78.50 5.78
N ILE A 80 -41.34 78.08 7.06
CA ILE A 80 -41.68 76.73 7.47
C ILE A 80 -43.19 76.43 7.52
N PHE A 81 -44.05 77.43 7.28
CA PHE A 81 -45.51 77.28 7.41
C PHE A 81 -46.22 77.05 6.08
N THR A 82 -45.60 77.43 4.97
CA THR A 82 -46.18 77.36 3.63
C THR A 82 -45.21 76.64 2.70
N ALA A 83 -45.68 75.63 1.98
CA ALA A 83 -44.86 74.96 0.98
C ALA A 83 -44.97 75.68 -0.37
N SER A 84 -43.83 75.99 -0.96
CA SER A 84 -43.69 76.57 -2.29
C SER A 84 -43.41 75.51 -3.37
N ALA A 85 -44.07 75.67 -4.51
CA ALA A 85 -43.93 74.77 -5.65
C ALA A 85 -43.60 75.57 -6.92
N VAL A 86 -42.31 75.65 -7.23
CA VAL A 86 -41.78 76.47 -8.31
C VAL A 86 -41.53 75.63 -9.57
N THR A 87 -41.98 76.11 -10.72
CA THR A 87 -41.70 75.49 -12.03
C THR A 87 -40.72 76.35 -12.82
N LEU A 88 -39.56 75.79 -13.15
CA LEU A 88 -38.56 76.42 -14.03
C LEU A 88 -39.03 76.35 -15.49
N ASN A 89 -39.87 77.30 -15.90
CA ASN A 89 -40.45 77.34 -17.24
C ASN A 89 -39.56 78.02 -18.31
N VAL A 90 -38.39 78.52 -17.91
CA VAL A 90 -37.33 79.09 -18.77
C VAL A 90 -35.98 78.52 -18.38
N ASN A 91 -34.97 78.55 -19.27
CA ASN A 91 -33.62 78.20 -18.82
C ASN A 91 -33.09 79.31 -17.91
N ALA A 92 -32.44 78.94 -16.81
CA ALA A 92 -31.91 79.90 -15.85
C ALA A 92 -30.43 79.66 -15.58
N THR A 93 -29.69 80.74 -15.33
CA THR A 93 -28.32 80.72 -14.80
C THR A 93 -28.31 81.53 -13.51
N VAL A 94 -27.86 80.96 -12.40
CA VAL A 94 -27.80 81.58 -11.06
C VAL A 94 -26.52 81.16 -10.35
N ASP A 95 -26.11 81.86 -9.29
CA ASP A 95 -24.89 81.51 -8.53
C ASP A 95 -25.19 80.51 -7.41
N ASN A 96 -26.19 80.83 -6.60
CA ASN A 96 -26.61 80.02 -5.46
C ASN A 96 -28.11 79.74 -5.51
N LEU A 97 -28.53 78.58 -5.04
CA LEU A 97 -29.93 78.21 -4.90
C LEU A 97 -30.15 77.56 -3.53
N THR A 98 -31.09 78.12 -2.76
CA THR A 98 -31.57 77.56 -1.50
C THR A 98 -33.01 77.09 -1.69
N VAL A 99 -33.30 75.84 -1.35
CA VAL A 99 -34.65 75.27 -1.35
C VAL A 99 -34.95 74.75 0.04
N ASP A 100 -35.91 75.37 0.72
CA ASP A 100 -36.19 75.05 2.12
C ASP A 100 -37.04 73.79 2.28
N ALA A 101 -37.10 73.30 3.52
CA ALA A 101 -37.81 72.06 3.84
C ALA A 101 -39.31 72.22 3.57
N GLY A 102 -39.86 71.35 2.71
CA GLY A 102 -41.25 71.41 2.26
C GLY A 102 -41.42 72.02 0.88
N ASP A 103 -40.41 72.74 0.39
CA ASP A 103 -40.45 73.38 -0.93
C ASP A 103 -39.96 72.49 -2.05
N ARG A 104 -40.38 72.82 -3.27
CA ARG A 104 -39.98 72.11 -4.48
C ARG A 104 -39.65 73.04 -5.65
N LEU A 105 -38.52 72.81 -6.31
CA LEU A 105 -38.20 73.34 -7.64
C LEU A 105 -38.33 72.22 -8.68
N THR A 106 -39.16 72.43 -9.70
CA THR A 106 -39.35 71.48 -10.82
C THR A 106 -38.76 72.02 -12.11
N LEU A 107 -37.94 71.24 -12.78
CA LEU A 107 -37.43 71.46 -14.14
C LEU A 107 -38.21 70.56 -15.12
N PRO A 108 -39.18 71.10 -15.87
CA PRO A 108 -39.84 70.37 -16.96
C PRO A 108 -38.88 69.87 -18.04
N ASN A 109 -39.37 68.98 -18.91
CA ASN A 109 -38.66 68.51 -20.11
C ASN A 109 -38.04 69.68 -20.90
N ILE A 110 -36.77 69.55 -21.34
CA ILE A 110 -35.95 70.52 -22.09
C ILE A 110 -35.26 71.63 -21.27
N ARG A 111 -35.52 71.70 -19.96
CA ARG A 111 -35.09 72.84 -19.13
C ARG A 111 -33.69 72.65 -18.59
N ILE A 112 -32.96 73.77 -18.53
CA ILE A 112 -31.59 73.83 -18.03
C ILE A 112 -31.53 74.84 -16.89
N LEU A 113 -31.08 74.39 -15.73
CA LEU A 113 -30.61 75.25 -14.65
C LEU A 113 -29.08 75.21 -14.65
N THR A 114 -28.42 76.35 -14.78
CA THR A 114 -26.97 76.47 -14.68
C THR A 114 -26.62 77.14 -13.35
N LEU A 115 -25.84 76.45 -12.53
CA LEU A 115 -25.22 76.98 -11.33
C LEU A 115 -23.83 77.48 -11.72
N ALA A 116 -23.73 78.79 -11.91
CA ALA A 116 -22.50 79.45 -12.31
C ALA A 116 -21.67 79.79 -11.08
N THR A 117 -20.42 79.33 -11.04
CA THR A 117 -19.50 79.78 -10.01
C THR A 117 -18.86 81.08 -10.49
N GLY A 118 -19.31 82.21 -9.95
CA GLY A 118 -18.50 83.43 -9.96
C GLY A 118 -17.20 83.25 -9.14
N PRO A 119 -16.53 84.33 -8.70
CA PRO A 119 -15.38 84.20 -7.77
C PRO A 119 -15.71 83.53 -6.42
N ALA A 120 -16.99 83.23 -6.14
CA ALA A 120 -17.46 82.37 -5.05
C ALA A 120 -17.95 81.01 -5.58
N ALA A 121 -17.67 79.92 -4.86
CA ALA A 121 -18.19 78.58 -5.20
C ALA A 121 -19.72 78.60 -5.19
N GLY A 122 -20.35 78.13 -6.27
CA GLY A 122 -21.80 78.00 -6.34
C GLY A 122 -22.30 76.93 -5.36
N ALA A 123 -23.38 77.22 -4.64
CA ALA A 123 -23.96 76.31 -3.66
C ALA A 123 -25.44 76.04 -3.98
N LEU A 124 -25.83 74.76 -3.88
CA LEU A 124 -27.23 74.34 -3.82
C LEU A 124 -27.51 73.82 -2.42
N THR A 125 -28.06 74.66 -1.56
CA THR A 125 -28.52 74.27 -0.22
C THR A 125 -29.97 73.83 -0.31
N ASN A 126 -30.18 72.53 -0.44
CA ASN A 126 -31.47 71.90 -0.63
C ASN A 126 -31.84 71.10 0.62
N ALA A 127 -32.84 71.58 1.35
CA ALA A 127 -33.55 70.84 2.40
C ALA A 127 -34.93 70.33 1.92
N GLY A 128 -35.40 70.83 0.78
CA GLY A 128 -36.62 70.39 0.09
C GLY A 128 -36.34 69.42 -1.07
N GLU A 129 -36.98 69.67 -2.21
CA GLU A 129 -36.88 68.84 -3.41
C GLU A 129 -36.57 69.64 -4.68
N VAL A 130 -35.53 69.24 -5.43
CA VAL A 130 -35.29 69.73 -6.79
C VAL A 130 -35.49 68.58 -7.76
N SER A 131 -36.31 68.75 -8.80
CA SER A 131 -36.70 67.64 -9.65
C SER A 131 -36.53 67.90 -11.15
N LEU A 132 -35.96 66.92 -11.85
CA LEU A 132 -35.75 66.91 -13.29
C LEU A 132 -36.78 65.99 -13.95
N ASN A 133 -37.71 66.57 -14.70
CA ASN A 133 -38.85 65.90 -15.32
C ASN A 133 -38.68 65.78 -16.84
N SER A 134 -37.60 65.15 -17.31
CA SER A 134 -37.40 64.84 -18.72
C SER A 134 -38.50 63.91 -19.26
N ALA A 135 -38.98 64.23 -20.47
CA ALA A 135 -39.94 63.42 -21.23
C ALA A 135 -39.38 63.06 -22.62
N GLY A 136 -38.05 62.86 -22.70
CA GLY A 136 -37.34 62.47 -23.92
C GLY A 136 -36.33 63.50 -24.45
N ASN A 137 -36.26 64.70 -23.88
CA ASN A 137 -35.21 65.68 -24.17
C ASN A 137 -34.30 65.87 -22.96
N PHE A 138 -33.09 66.37 -23.19
CA PHE A 138 -32.17 66.70 -22.10
C PHE A 138 -32.77 67.75 -21.17
N THR A 139 -32.89 67.40 -19.90
CA THR A 139 -33.20 68.32 -18.80
C THR A 139 -32.00 68.28 -17.87
N ASP A 140 -31.34 69.42 -17.69
CA ASP A 140 -30.02 69.49 -17.09
C ASP A 140 -30.00 70.38 -15.83
N ILE A 141 -29.26 69.97 -14.81
CA ILE A 141 -28.57 70.88 -13.91
C ILE A 141 -27.10 70.91 -14.34
N ARG A 142 -26.58 72.10 -14.62
CA ARG A 142 -25.20 72.33 -15.08
C ARG A 142 -24.37 73.04 -14.02
N PHE A 143 -23.16 72.55 -13.78
CA PHE A 143 -22.18 73.16 -12.87
C PHE A 143 -21.13 73.88 -13.72
N ASP A 144 -21.07 75.21 -13.67
CA ASP A 144 -20.21 76.00 -14.57
C ASP A 144 -19.03 76.65 -13.84
N GLY A 145 -17.80 76.29 -14.25
CA GLY A 145 -16.57 77.00 -13.88
C GLY A 145 -15.90 76.61 -12.55
N GLY A 146 -16.54 75.81 -11.68
CA GLY A 146 -16.02 75.54 -10.34
C GLY A 146 -16.76 74.44 -9.56
N VAL A 147 -16.46 74.34 -8.26
CA VAL A 147 -17.05 73.33 -7.36
C VAL A 147 -18.46 73.75 -6.96
N VAL A 148 -19.45 72.92 -7.27
CA VAL A 148 -20.81 73.07 -6.78
C VAL A 148 -21.07 72.11 -5.63
N THR A 149 -21.48 72.67 -4.47
CA THR A 149 -21.77 71.88 -3.27
C THR A 149 -23.28 71.73 -3.07
N LEU A 150 -23.76 70.49 -2.98
CA LEU A 150 -25.11 70.13 -2.56
C LEU A 150 -25.12 69.84 -1.06
N SER A 151 -25.84 70.65 -0.29
CA SER A 151 -25.97 70.52 1.18
C SER A 151 -27.43 70.67 1.63
N GLY A 152 -27.77 70.36 2.88
CA GLY A 152 -29.11 70.61 3.46
C GLY A 152 -29.98 69.35 3.61
N GLY A 153 -29.53 68.19 3.15
CA GLY A 153 -30.20 66.89 3.38
C GLY A 153 -31.45 66.61 2.55
N GLY A 154 -31.78 67.46 1.57
CA GLY A 154 -32.93 67.33 0.68
C GLY A 154 -32.73 66.32 -0.45
N THR A 155 -33.70 66.30 -1.38
CA THR A 155 -33.73 65.35 -2.51
C THR A 155 -33.51 66.04 -3.86
N ILE A 156 -32.65 65.48 -4.71
CA ILE A 156 -32.63 65.72 -6.15
C ILE A 156 -33.34 64.54 -6.84
N LEU A 157 -34.55 64.76 -7.36
CA LEU A 157 -35.40 63.73 -7.95
C LEU A 157 -35.33 63.74 -9.48
N LEU A 158 -34.77 62.68 -10.07
CA LEU A 158 -34.72 62.45 -11.51
C LEU A 158 -35.88 61.56 -11.95
N SER A 159 -36.70 62.03 -12.90
CA SER A 159 -37.76 61.21 -13.51
C SER A 159 -37.22 59.94 -14.18
N ASN A 160 -38.10 58.99 -14.52
CA ASN A 160 -37.74 57.74 -15.23
C ASN A 160 -37.35 58.00 -16.71
N SER A 161 -36.24 58.71 -16.94
CA SER A 161 -35.73 59.09 -18.26
C SER A 161 -34.19 59.15 -18.24
N ALA A 162 -33.53 58.55 -19.23
CA ALA A 162 -32.08 58.60 -19.40
C ALA A 162 -31.54 60.00 -19.73
N ASN A 163 -32.42 60.96 -19.98
CA ASN A 163 -32.09 62.32 -20.41
C ASN A 163 -32.14 63.35 -19.27
N ASN A 164 -32.36 62.94 -18.02
CA ASN A 164 -32.04 63.82 -16.88
C ASN A 164 -30.53 63.84 -16.68
N ARG A 165 -29.92 65.02 -16.55
CA ARG A 165 -28.46 65.13 -16.41
C ARG A 165 -28.03 66.07 -15.31
N LEU A 166 -27.06 65.63 -14.51
CA LEU A 166 -26.25 66.48 -13.63
C LEU A 166 -24.84 66.51 -14.23
N MET A 167 -24.40 67.67 -14.72
CA MET A 167 -23.15 67.74 -15.48
C MET A 167 -22.35 69.03 -15.27
N GLY A 168 -21.04 68.88 -15.21
CA GLY A 168 -20.09 69.98 -15.27
C GLY A 168 -19.93 70.51 -16.69
N ILE A 169 -19.81 71.83 -16.79
CA ILE A 169 -19.34 72.55 -17.97
C ILE A 169 -18.17 73.45 -17.53
N ASN A 170 -17.23 73.72 -18.43
CA ASN A 170 -16.06 74.56 -18.15
C ASN A 170 -15.30 74.16 -16.87
N LEU A 171 -15.02 72.86 -16.68
CA LEU A 171 -14.34 72.28 -15.50
C LEU A 171 -15.16 72.30 -14.19
N GLY A 172 -16.49 72.40 -14.27
CA GLY A 172 -17.36 72.28 -13.10
C GLY A 172 -17.27 70.91 -12.41
N SER A 173 -17.41 70.89 -11.08
CA SER A 173 -17.41 69.68 -10.26
C SER A 173 -18.58 69.65 -9.28
N LEU A 174 -18.91 68.46 -8.80
CA LEU A 174 -20.06 68.19 -7.93
C LEU A 174 -19.58 67.63 -6.59
N VAL A 175 -20.00 68.25 -5.48
CA VAL A 175 -19.84 67.73 -4.12
C VAL A 175 -21.22 67.51 -3.51
N ASN A 176 -21.66 66.26 -3.40
CA ASN A 176 -22.87 65.89 -2.68
C ASN A 176 -22.54 65.60 -1.21
N VAL A 177 -22.86 66.53 -0.30
CA VAL A 177 -22.49 66.42 1.12
C VAL A 177 -23.43 65.48 1.86
N ASP A 178 -24.74 65.70 1.77
CA ASP A 178 -25.76 65.02 2.57
C ASP A 178 -27.08 64.82 1.83
N ASN A 179 -27.19 65.23 0.56
CA ASN A 179 -28.43 65.11 -0.21
C ASN A 179 -28.61 63.68 -0.75
N VAL A 180 -29.87 63.36 -1.06
CA VAL A 180 -30.25 62.15 -1.80
C VAL A 180 -30.49 62.52 -3.26
N ILE A 181 -29.63 62.05 -4.16
CA ILE A 181 -29.86 62.11 -5.61
C ILE A 181 -30.49 60.78 -6.01
N ARG A 182 -31.73 60.78 -6.50
CA ARG A 182 -32.43 59.53 -6.84
C ARG A 182 -33.21 59.59 -8.14
N GLY A 183 -33.28 58.46 -8.86
CA GLY A 183 -34.06 58.35 -10.10
C GLY A 183 -33.33 57.67 -11.26
N ALA A 184 -33.57 58.13 -12.49
CA ALA A 184 -32.85 57.71 -13.70
C ALA A 184 -32.22 58.90 -14.45
N GLY A 185 -31.12 58.68 -15.16
CA GLY A 185 -30.43 59.74 -15.89
C GLY A 185 -28.92 59.52 -16.00
N GLN A 186 -28.18 60.62 -16.13
CA GLN A 186 -26.73 60.63 -16.22
C GLN A 186 -26.14 61.64 -15.22
N ILE A 187 -25.13 61.23 -14.48
CA ILE A 187 -24.36 62.08 -13.57
C ILE A 187 -22.92 62.07 -14.07
N GLY A 188 -22.38 63.25 -14.36
CA GLY A 188 -20.98 63.43 -14.72
C GLY A 188 -20.70 63.57 -16.21
N VAL A 189 -21.25 62.66 -17.03
CA VAL A 189 -21.12 62.61 -18.50
C VAL A 189 -19.68 62.79 -19.02
N ASP A 190 -18.71 62.12 -18.39
CA ASP A 190 -17.27 62.15 -18.70
C ASP A 190 -16.65 63.57 -18.59
N ALA A 191 -17.31 64.47 -17.87
CA ALA A 191 -16.91 65.89 -17.80
C ALA A 191 -16.78 66.43 -16.36
N THR A 192 -17.27 65.70 -15.37
CA THR A 192 -17.45 66.23 -14.00
C THR A 192 -16.65 65.44 -12.98
N ALA A 193 -15.84 66.13 -12.18
CA ALA A 193 -15.29 65.52 -10.96
C ALA A 193 -16.40 65.44 -9.90
N ILE A 194 -16.55 64.30 -9.25
CA ILE A 194 -17.67 64.02 -8.33
C ILE A 194 -17.12 63.58 -6.97
N THR A 195 -17.61 64.20 -5.90
CA THR A 195 -17.42 63.77 -4.51
C THR A 195 -18.79 63.50 -3.89
N ASN A 196 -19.05 62.28 -3.44
CA ASN A 196 -20.30 61.87 -2.81
C ASN A 196 -20.08 61.41 -1.36
N SER A 197 -20.62 62.18 -0.43
CA SER A 197 -20.76 61.84 1.00
C SER A 197 -22.22 61.52 1.38
N GLY A 198 -23.19 61.93 0.54
CA GLY A 198 -24.61 61.60 0.67
C GLY A 198 -25.00 60.28 0.00
N ALA A 199 -26.20 60.22 -0.59
CA ALA A 199 -26.69 59.03 -1.28
C ALA A 199 -27.00 59.33 -2.76
N ILE A 200 -26.56 58.44 -3.65
CA ILE A 200 -26.97 58.39 -5.06
C ILE A 200 -27.68 57.07 -5.31
N ILE A 201 -28.94 57.12 -5.71
CA ILE A 201 -29.85 55.97 -5.73
C ILE A 201 -30.51 55.81 -7.12
N ALA A 202 -30.29 54.66 -7.75
CA ALA A 202 -31.01 54.24 -8.95
C ALA A 202 -32.25 53.42 -8.55
N ASP A 203 -33.43 54.02 -8.63
CA ASP A 203 -34.70 53.42 -8.16
C ASP A 203 -35.79 53.33 -9.24
N GLN A 204 -35.41 53.54 -10.50
CA GLN A 204 -36.31 53.51 -11.65
C GLN A 204 -35.93 52.38 -12.63
N PRO A 205 -36.88 51.92 -13.47
CA PRO A 205 -36.58 50.94 -14.51
C PRO A 205 -35.55 51.39 -15.54
N THR A 206 -35.48 52.70 -15.83
CA THR A 206 -34.42 53.26 -16.67
C THR A 206 -33.15 53.41 -15.84
N GLU A 207 -32.01 53.09 -16.44
CA GLU A 207 -30.69 53.13 -15.81
C GLU A 207 -30.30 54.55 -15.32
N LEU A 208 -29.63 54.61 -14.18
CA LEU A 208 -28.85 55.77 -13.74
C LEU A 208 -27.37 55.50 -14.03
N VAL A 209 -26.75 56.37 -14.82
CA VAL A 209 -25.34 56.24 -15.20
C VAL A 209 -24.51 57.27 -14.46
N ILE A 210 -23.45 56.83 -13.79
CA ILE A 210 -22.40 57.69 -13.22
C ILE A 210 -21.16 57.53 -14.09
N ASP A 211 -20.73 58.62 -14.70
CA ASP A 211 -19.62 58.69 -15.65
C ASP A 211 -18.78 59.93 -15.27
N PRO A 212 -17.86 59.81 -14.31
CA PRO A 212 -17.03 60.92 -13.84
C PRO A 212 -16.03 61.35 -14.92
N SER A 213 -15.38 62.50 -14.74
CA SER A 213 -14.23 62.86 -15.57
C SER A 213 -13.03 61.95 -15.31
N THR A 214 -11.90 62.23 -15.96
CA THR A 214 -10.61 61.56 -15.69
C THR A 214 -10.11 61.67 -14.24
N THR A 215 -10.71 62.55 -13.44
CA THR A 215 -10.47 62.59 -11.99
C THR A 215 -11.35 61.57 -11.29
N ALA A 216 -10.75 60.70 -10.49
CA ALA A 216 -11.47 59.68 -9.74
C ALA A 216 -12.67 60.24 -8.96
N LEU A 217 -13.81 59.58 -9.06
CA LEU A 217 -14.96 59.86 -8.20
C LEU A 217 -14.61 59.46 -6.77
N VAL A 218 -14.85 60.34 -5.81
CA VAL A 218 -14.68 60.04 -4.38
C VAL A 218 -16.03 59.70 -3.78
N ASN A 219 -16.20 58.48 -3.28
CA ASN A 219 -17.40 58.06 -2.55
C ASN A 219 -17.07 57.67 -1.11
N THR A 220 -17.60 58.44 -0.16
CA THR A 220 -17.61 58.13 1.28
C THR A 220 -19.03 57.83 1.78
N GLY A 221 -20.05 58.05 0.95
CA GLY A 221 -21.45 57.75 1.22
C GLY A 221 -21.94 56.48 0.51
N ILE A 222 -23.14 56.56 -0.07
CA ILE A 222 -23.84 55.42 -0.69
C ILE A 222 -24.00 55.65 -2.19
N LEU A 223 -23.60 54.66 -3.00
CA LEU A 223 -24.00 54.48 -4.39
C LEU A 223 -24.87 53.21 -4.47
N ARG A 224 -26.18 53.34 -4.69
CA ARG A 224 -27.11 52.21 -4.56
C ARG A 224 -28.01 52.05 -5.78
N ALA A 225 -28.28 50.81 -6.18
CA ALA A 225 -29.44 50.44 -6.98
C ALA A 225 -30.50 49.79 -6.08
N GLU A 226 -31.76 50.21 -6.17
CA GLU A 226 -32.87 49.64 -5.41
C GLU A 226 -34.17 49.62 -6.21
N ALA A 227 -35.23 49.01 -5.67
CA ALA A 227 -36.54 48.91 -6.30
C ALA A 227 -36.54 48.33 -7.75
N GLY A 228 -35.60 47.44 -8.07
CA GLY A 228 -35.43 46.87 -9.41
C GLY A 228 -34.69 47.77 -10.40
N GLY A 229 -34.14 48.90 -9.95
CA GLY A 229 -33.34 49.81 -10.77
C GLY A 229 -31.94 49.28 -11.10
N THR A 230 -31.31 49.91 -12.08
CA THR A 230 -29.92 49.65 -12.48
C THR A 230 -29.06 50.91 -12.30
N LEU A 231 -27.99 50.79 -11.53
CA LEU A 231 -26.94 51.81 -11.41
C LEU A 231 -25.72 51.36 -12.22
N ARG A 232 -25.27 52.15 -13.19
CA ARG A 232 -24.04 51.87 -13.95
C ARG A 232 -22.93 52.83 -13.61
N LEU A 233 -21.81 52.28 -13.17
CA LEU A 233 -20.55 52.98 -12.99
C LEU A 233 -19.76 52.81 -14.29
N SER A 234 -19.47 53.90 -14.99
CA SER A 234 -18.82 53.91 -16.30
C SER A 234 -17.51 54.70 -16.25
N ASN A 235 -16.55 54.29 -17.07
CA ASN A 235 -15.31 55.00 -17.43
C ASN A 235 -14.70 55.85 -16.31
N GLY A 236 -13.81 55.26 -15.52
CA GLY A 236 -13.05 55.99 -14.51
C GLY A 236 -12.80 55.20 -13.25
N ASP A 237 -12.06 55.84 -12.34
CA ASP A 237 -11.76 55.29 -11.03
C ASP A 237 -12.77 55.78 -9.99
N PHE A 238 -13.24 54.87 -9.15
CA PHE A 238 -14.16 55.09 -8.06
C PHE A 238 -13.41 54.84 -6.75
N LEU A 239 -12.88 55.91 -6.15
CA LEU A 239 -12.30 55.87 -4.82
C LEU A 239 -13.43 55.79 -3.79
N ASN A 240 -13.75 54.57 -3.38
CA ASN A 240 -14.87 54.24 -2.51
C ASN A 240 -14.42 54.05 -1.04
N ALA A 241 -13.32 54.70 -0.63
CA ALA A 241 -12.76 54.54 0.70
C ALA A 241 -13.77 54.93 1.80
N GLY A 242 -14.26 53.94 2.56
CA GLY A 242 -15.27 54.12 3.60
C GLY A 242 -16.72 54.21 3.08
N GLY A 243 -16.93 54.21 1.77
CA GLY A 243 -18.25 54.22 1.13
C GLY A 243 -18.79 52.82 0.84
N VAL A 244 -20.06 52.78 0.41
CA VAL A 244 -20.79 51.56 0.04
C VAL A 244 -21.30 51.67 -1.40
N ILE A 245 -21.01 50.66 -2.21
CA ILE A 245 -21.62 50.42 -3.52
C ILE A 245 -22.55 49.21 -3.37
N GLU A 246 -23.86 49.40 -3.56
CA GLU A 246 -24.87 48.39 -3.18
C GLU A 246 -25.91 48.12 -4.26
N ALA A 247 -26.20 46.84 -4.48
CA ALA A 247 -27.40 46.40 -5.21
C ALA A 247 -28.41 45.78 -4.24
N ALA A 248 -29.50 46.48 -3.95
CA ALA A 248 -30.59 45.94 -3.14
C ALA A 248 -31.29 44.76 -3.84
N ASP A 249 -32.25 44.13 -3.15
CA ASP A 249 -32.99 42.99 -3.70
C ASP A 249 -33.65 43.32 -5.05
N GLY A 250 -33.48 42.43 -6.03
CA GLY A 250 -33.95 42.62 -7.41
C GLY A 250 -33.18 43.65 -8.25
N SER A 251 -32.18 44.35 -7.72
CA SER A 251 -31.48 45.46 -8.40
C SER A 251 -30.09 45.09 -8.89
N LEU A 252 -29.49 45.96 -9.72
CA LEU A 252 -28.20 45.72 -10.34
C LEU A 252 -27.28 46.95 -10.25
N VAL A 253 -26.04 46.73 -9.82
CA VAL A 253 -24.95 47.67 -10.06
C VAL A 253 -24.07 47.10 -11.17
N LEU A 254 -23.85 47.87 -12.24
CA LEU A 254 -22.98 47.51 -13.36
C LEU A 254 -21.63 48.22 -13.24
N LEU A 255 -20.54 47.45 -13.32
CA LEU A 255 -19.17 47.93 -13.42
C LEU A 255 -18.73 47.83 -14.88
N SER A 256 -18.57 48.97 -15.54
CA SER A 256 -18.25 49.07 -16.97
C SER A 256 -16.99 49.90 -17.19
N ALA A 257 -15.85 49.22 -17.34
CA ALA A 257 -14.53 49.80 -17.52
C ALA A 257 -14.14 50.73 -16.36
N THR A 258 -14.28 50.21 -15.13
CA THR A 258 -14.10 50.97 -13.90
C THR A 258 -13.00 50.39 -13.02
N GLY A 259 -12.25 51.27 -12.37
CA GLY A 259 -11.46 50.94 -11.19
C GLY A 259 -12.27 51.21 -9.93
N VAL A 260 -12.28 50.31 -8.94
CA VAL A 260 -12.89 50.55 -7.62
C VAL A 260 -11.82 50.38 -6.55
N SER A 261 -11.62 51.40 -5.71
CA SER A 261 -10.60 51.41 -4.67
C SER A 261 -11.21 51.55 -3.28
N GLY A 262 -11.08 50.51 -2.44
CA GLY A 262 -11.55 50.47 -1.06
C GLY A 262 -13.07 50.45 -0.83
N GLY A 263 -13.47 50.33 0.44
CA GLY A 263 -14.87 50.36 0.88
C GLY A 263 -15.59 49.02 0.73
N THR A 264 -16.91 49.04 0.66
CA THR A 264 -17.74 47.82 0.59
C THR A 264 -18.52 47.73 -0.73
N LEU A 265 -18.41 46.58 -1.41
CA LEU A 265 -19.35 46.12 -2.43
C LEU A 265 -20.40 45.23 -1.75
N ALA A 266 -21.68 45.60 -1.81
CA ALA A 266 -22.77 44.93 -1.12
C ALA A 266 -23.90 44.54 -2.08
N SER A 267 -24.64 43.50 -1.72
CA SER A 267 -25.92 43.20 -2.34
C SER A 267 -26.86 42.49 -1.37
N ALA A 268 -28.17 42.59 -1.61
CA ALA A 268 -29.20 41.90 -0.84
C ALA A 268 -30.10 41.05 -1.76
N GLY A 269 -30.65 39.96 -1.23
CA GLY A 269 -31.58 39.09 -1.98
C GLY A 269 -31.01 38.63 -3.34
N SER A 270 -31.73 38.88 -4.43
CA SER A 270 -31.28 38.58 -5.79
C SER A 270 -30.42 39.68 -6.43
N GLY A 271 -30.12 40.76 -5.71
CA GLY A 271 -29.27 41.86 -6.19
C GLY A 271 -27.85 41.40 -6.55
N ALA A 272 -27.18 42.16 -7.42
CA ALA A 272 -25.79 41.88 -7.78
C ALA A 272 -24.99 43.14 -8.14
N VAL A 273 -23.69 43.10 -7.85
CA VAL A 273 -22.68 43.96 -8.48
C VAL A 273 -22.08 43.15 -9.62
N ARG A 274 -22.08 43.68 -10.85
CA ARG A 274 -21.75 42.90 -12.06
C ARG A 274 -20.73 43.61 -12.92
N ALA A 275 -19.58 42.98 -13.11
CA ALA A 275 -18.59 43.37 -14.11
C ALA A 275 -19.08 42.94 -15.51
N VAL A 276 -19.28 43.92 -16.38
CA VAL A 276 -19.70 43.73 -17.79
C VAL A 276 -18.59 44.04 -18.79
N SER A 277 -17.47 44.57 -18.31
CA SER A 277 -16.21 44.74 -19.03
C SER A 277 -15.06 44.74 -18.01
N GLY A 278 -13.81 44.76 -18.49
CA GLY A 278 -12.63 44.66 -17.63
C GLY A 278 -12.70 45.62 -16.44
N THR A 279 -12.71 45.06 -15.23
CA THR A 279 -12.93 45.79 -13.97
C THR A 279 -11.73 45.57 -13.06
N SER A 280 -11.17 46.66 -12.53
CA SER A 280 -10.05 46.60 -11.60
C SER A 280 -10.52 46.91 -10.18
N LEU A 281 -10.15 46.06 -9.23
CA LEU A 281 -10.44 46.18 -7.81
C LEU A 281 -9.14 46.41 -7.05
N TYR A 282 -8.99 47.60 -6.49
CA TYR A 282 -7.80 48.04 -5.78
C TYR A 282 -8.04 48.01 -4.27
N SER A 283 -7.19 47.25 -3.57
CA SER A 283 -7.20 47.15 -2.10
C SER A 283 -5.85 47.53 -1.47
N THR A 284 -4.85 47.91 -2.30
CA THR A 284 -3.48 48.23 -1.85
C THR A 284 -3.40 49.45 -0.94
N MET A 285 -4.25 50.46 -1.16
CA MET A 285 -4.27 51.70 -0.37
C MET A 285 -5.37 51.74 0.68
N HIS A 286 -6.48 51.05 0.41
CA HIS A 286 -7.68 51.01 1.25
C HIS A 286 -8.30 49.63 1.16
N THR A 287 -8.63 49.03 2.30
CA THR A 287 -9.28 47.71 2.32
C THR A 287 -10.58 47.74 1.52
N LEU A 288 -10.68 46.83 0.56
CA LEU A 288 -11.89 46.55 -0.19
C LEU A 288 -12.56 45.29 0.39
N THR A 289 -13.86 45.37 0.63
CA THR A 289 -14.69 44.25 1.10
C THR A 289 -15.75 43.92 0.05
N ASN A 290 -15.80 42.66 -0.39
CA ASN A 290 -16.97 42.13 -1.08
C ASN A 290 -17.88 41.44 -0.05
N ALA A 291 -18.95 42.12 0.34
CA ALA A 291 -20.00 41.60 1.23
C ALA A 291 -21.23 41.09 0.48
N GLY A 292 -21.26 41.25 -0.85
CA GLY A 292 -22.39 40.89 -1.71
C GLY A 292 -22.05 39.87 -2.79
N ARG A 293 -22.89 39.81 -3.81
CA ARG A 293 -22.74 39.00 -5.01
C ARG A 293 -22.07 39.83 -6.10
N LEU A 294 -20.77 39.61 -6.29
CA LEU A 294 -19.98 40.13 -7.40
C LEU A 294 -19.98 39.13 -8.55
N GLU A 295 -20.37 39.54 -9.76
CA GLU A 295 -20.44 38.67 -10.94
C GLU A 295 -19.48 39.13 -12.04
N ALA A 296 -18.64 38.23 -12.54
CA ALA A 296 -17.89 38.38 -13.79
C ALA A 296 -18.67 37.70 -14.92
N MET A 297 -19.11 38.49 -15.90
CA MET A 297 -19.83 37.97 -17.07
C MET A 297 -18.90 37.25 -18.05
N ASN A 298 -19.47 36.48 -18.99
CA ASN A 298 -18.69 35.76 -19.99
C ASN A 298 -17.74 36.68 -20.78
N GLY A 299 -16.45 36.36 -20.77
CA GLY A 299 -15.44 37.14 -21.48
C GLY A 299 -14.90 38.34 -20.70
N VAL A 300 -15.23 38.46 -19.41
CA VAL A 300 -14.86 39.59 -18.56
C VAL A 300 -13.80 39.19 -17.54
N ASP A 301 -12.80 40.05 -17.38
CA ASP A 301 -11.77 39.93 -16.34
C ASP A 301 -12.12 40.82 -15.15
N VAL A 302 -12.02 40.26 -13.94
CA VAL A 302 -11.99 41.00 -12.68
C VAL A 302 -10.58 40.94 -12.15
N ARG A 303 -9.92 42.09 -12.04
CA ARG A 303 -8.50 42.21 -11.66
C ARG A 303 -8.39 42.62 -10.20
N LEU A 304 -7.68 41.85 -9.41
CA LEU A 304 -7.44 42.11 -8.00
C LEU A 304 -6.03 42.65 -7.80
N PHE A 305 -5.94 43.83 -7.20
CA PHE A 305 -4.69 44.46 -6.78
C PHE A 305 -4.67 44.54 -5.24
N GLY A 306 -3.92 43.64 -4.60
CA GLY A 306 -3.86 43.49 -3.14
C GLY A 306 -5.01 42.65 -2.55
N ASP A 307 -5.02 42.53 -1.22
CA ASP A 307 -5.90 41.62 -0.48
C ASP A 307 -7.38 41.98 -0.57
N LEU A 308 -8.26 41.00 -0.68
CA LEU A 308 -9.70 41.19 -0.72
C LEU A 308 -10.37 40.51 0.48
N VAL A 309 -11.15 41.28 1.25
CA VAL A 309 -12.05 40.70 2.25
C VAL A 309 -13.33 40.26 1.54
N ASN A 310 -13.43 38.98 1.21
CA ASN A 310 -14.60 38.39 0.59
C ASN A 310 -15.45 37.68 1.66
N SER A 311 -16.51 38.32 2.13
CA SER A 311 -17.54 37.69 2.97
C SER A 311 -18.80 37.32 2.18
N GLY A 312 -18.90 37.79 0.93
CA GLY A 312 -19.96 37.48 -0.02
C GLY A 312 -19.59 36.38 -1.02
N THR A 313 -20.10 36.51 -2.24
CA THR A 313 -19.82 35.60 -3.37
C THR A 313 -19.19 36.35 -4.53
N ILE A 314 -18.13 35.80 -5.10
CA ILE A 314 -17.58 36.18 -6.41
C ILE A 314 -17.95 35.07 -7.39
N ALA A 315 -18.72 35.35 -8.44
CA ALA A 315 -19.19 34.36 -9.41
C ALA A 315 -18.59 34.60 -10.80
N LEU A 316 -17.92 33.59 -11.36
CA LEU A 316 -17.38 33.60 -12.72
C LEU A 316 -18.35 32.85 -13.64
N LEU A 317 -18.95 33.54 -14.60
CA LEU A 317 -20.08 33.06 -15.40
C LEU A 317 -19.72 32.84 -16.88
N SER A 318 -18.62 32.13 -17.15
CA SER A 318 -18.24 31.75 -18.51
C SER A 318 -19.30 30.87 -19.17
N SER A 319 -19.57 31.14 -20.45
CA SER A 319 -20.41 30.34 -21.35
C SER A 319 -19.69 29.94 -22.65
N GLY A 320 -18.36 30.09 -22.69
CA GLY A 320 -17.54 29.75 -23.87
C GLY A 320 -16.25 30.55 -23.99
N THR A 321 -16.20 31.75 -23.39
CA THR A 321 -15.03 32.64 -23.42
C THR A 321 -14.35 32.67 -22.05
N ALA A 322 -13.03 32.84 -22.03
CA ALA A 322 -12.27 33.01 -20.80
C ALA A 322 -12.91 34.12 -19.93
N THR A 323 -13.24 33.76 -18.69
CA THR A 323 -13.82 34.67 -17.69
C THR A 323 -12.95 34.53 -16.46
N GLU A 324 -12.26 35.60 -16.09
CA GLU A 324 -11.04 35.49 -15.30
C GLU A 324 -11.13 36.31 -14.01
N LEU A 325 -10.65 35.71 -12.92
CA LEU A 325 -10.24 36.43 -11.73
C LEU A 325 -8.71 36.51 -11.75
N GLU A 326 -8.18 37.71 -11.98
CA GLU A 326 -6.74 37.92 -12.15
C GLU A 326 -6.12 38.47 -10.85
N CYS A 327 -5.14 37.77 -10.29
CA CYS A 327 -4.31 38.27 -9.20
C CYS A 327 -3.12 39.04 -9.79
N HIS A 328 -3.00 40.34 -9.51
CA HIS A 328 -1.94 41.21 -10.07
C HIS A 328 -0.90 41.62 -9.03
N ASP A 329 0.34 41.81 -9.51
CA ASP A 329 1.40 42.58 -8.85
C ASP A 329 1.75 42.17 -7.41
N GLY A 330 1.72 40.87 -7.11
CA GLY A 330 2.09 40.29 -5.82
C GLY A 330 1.03 39.35 -5.24
N PRO A 331 1.16 38.95 -3.96
CA PRO A 331 0.19 38.09 -3.32
C PRO A 331 -1.16 38.81 -3.17
N VAL A 332 -2.23 38.08 -3.50
CA VAL A 332 -3.61 38.46 -3.24
C VAL A 332 -4.16 37.49 -2.19
N GLU A 333 -4.40 37.99 -0.98
CA GLU A 333 -5.07 37.21 0.06
C GLU A 333 -6.59 37.34 -0.04
N LEU A 334 -7.28 36.20 -0.13
CA LEU A 334 -8.73 36.13 -0.01
C LEU A 334 -9.10 35.74 1.42
N THR A 335 -9.61 36.72 2.18
CA THR A 335 -10.10 36.54 3.56
C THR A 335 -11.63 36.69 3.62
N GLY A 336 -12.24 36.63 4.81
CA GLY A 336 -13.67 36.94 5.01
C GLY A 336 -14.65 35.75 4.98
N GLY A 337 -14.21 34.56 4.60
CA GLY A 337 -15.02 33.33 4.70
C GLY A 337 -16.09 33.14 3.61
N GLY A 338 -16.07 33.96 2.56
CA GLY A 338 -17.02 33.92 1.45
C GLY A 338 -16.73 32.82 0.42
N ILE A 339 -17.39 32.94 -0.73
CA ILE A 339 -17.33 31.98 -1.83
C ILE A 339 -16.74 32.62 -3.08
N VAL A 340 -15.87 31.90 -3.78
CA VAL A 340 -15.54 32.13 -5.19
C VAL A 340 -16.14 30.98 -5.99
N ALA A 341 -17.22 31.23 -6.73
CA ALA A 341 -17.97 30.24 -7.49
C ALA A 341 -17.61 30.31 -8.98
N LEU A 342 -16.99 29.26 -9.49
CA LEU A 342 -16.74 29.08 -10.91
C LEU A 342 -17.93 28.34 -11.54
N GLY A 343 -18.56 28.91 -12.57
CA GLY A 343 -19.64 28.22 -13.29
C GLY A 343 -19.20 26.87 -13.88
N ASN A 344 -20.15 26.06 -14.36
CA ASN A 344 -19.87 24.73 -14.92
C ASN A 344 -19.24 24.80 -16.33
N HIS A 345 -18.06 25.40 -16.47
CA HIS A 345 -17.37 25.59 -17.74
C HIS A 345 -15.84 25.66 -17.56
N VAL A 346 -15.08 25.08 -18.52
CA VAL A 346 -13.61 25.01 -18.46
C VAL A 346 -12.89 26.35 -18.55
N SER A 347 -13.57 27.37 -19.07
CA SER A 347 -13.02 28.71 -19.32
C SER A 347 -13.22 29.69 -18.15
N ASN A 348 -13.77 29.24 -17.02
CA ASN A 348 -13.63 30.00 -15.77
C ASN A 348 -12.20 29.82 -15.26
N ARG A 349 -11.49 30.92 -15.02
CA ARG A 349 -10.07 30.87 -14.67
C ARG A 349 -9.76 31.78 -13.48
N ILE A 350 -8.89 31.31 -12.60
CA ILE A 350 -8.19 32.16 -11.64
C ILE A 350 -6.71 32.10 -12.00
N ILE A 351 -6.08 33.24 -12.28
CA ILE A 351 -4.71 33.31 -12.79
C ILE A 351 -3.91 34.41 -12.11
N GLY A 352 -2.58 34.27 -12.10
CA GLY A 352 -1.69 35.38 -11.78
C GLY A 352 -1.21 36.11 -13.02
N VAL A 353 -1.08 37.43 -12.89
CA VAL A 353 -0.54 38.34 -13.88
C VAL A 353 0.56 39.18 -13.23
N ASN A 354 1.64 39.47 -13.97
CA ASN A 354 2.78 40.28 -13.48
C ASN A 354 3.40 39.78 -12.15
N GLY A 355 3.47 38.47 -11.95
CA GLY A 355 4.01 37.87 -10.72
C GLY A 355 3.01 37.76 -9.57
N GLY A 356 1.71 37.92 -9.86
CA GLY A 356 0.66 37.70 -8.89
C GLY A 356 0.58 36.25 -8.37
N SER A 357 0.17 36.10 -7.11
CA SER A 357 -0.11 34.81 -6.47
C SER A 357 -1.41 34.82 -5.68
N LEU A 358 -1.97 33.64 -5.44
CA LEU A 358 -3.23 33.48 -4.70
C LEU A 358 -2.97 32.88 -3.33
N VAL A 359 -3.48 33.52 -2.28
CA VAL A 359 -3.57 32.95 -0.93
C VAL A 359 -5.05 32.87 -0.54
N ASN A 360 -5.63 31.67 -0.60
CA ASN A 360 -6.99 31.42 -0.14
C ASN A 360 -7.00 31.17 1.38
N VAL A 361 -7.18 32.22 2.18
CA VAL A 361 -7.05 32.15 3.64
C VAL A 361 -8.24 31.42 4.29
N SER A 362 -9.47 31.85 3.98
CA SER A 362 -10.67 31.29 4.61
C SER A 362 -11.85 31.10 3.66
N ASN A 363 -11.68 31.39 2.37
CA ASN A 363 -12.77 31.28 1.40
C ASN A 363 -12.95 29.85 0.91
N THR A 364 -14.14 29.60 0.37
CA THR A 364 -14.43 28.40 -0.42
C THR A 364 -14.38 28.75 -1.90
N ILE A 365 -13.41 28.20 -2.63
CA ILE A 365 -13.37 28.24 -4.09
C ILE A 365 -14.03 26.97 -4.60
N ARG A 366 -15.10 27.07 -5.38
CA ARG A 366 -15.89 25.92 -5.83
C ARG A 366 -16.31 26.02 -7.29
N GLY A 367 -16.59 24.89 -7.95
CA GLY A 367 -17.13 24.87 -9.31
C GLY A 367 -16.32 24.05 -10.31
N ALA A 368 -16.32 24.52 -11.56
CA ALA A 368 -15.50 23.97 -12.65
C ALA A 368 -14.65 25.06 -13.29
N GLY A 369 -13.47 24.70 -13.82
CA GLY A 369 -12.57 25.66 -14.45
C GLY A 369 -11.11 25.33 -14.22
N GLN A 370 -10.28 26.36 -14.20
CA GLN A 370 -8.83 26.24 -14.01
C GLN A 370 -8.33 27.25 -12.98
N ILE A 371 -7.43 26.83 -12.10
CA ILE A 371 -6.77 27.69 -11.12
C ILE A 371 -5.26 27.56 -11.34
N GLY A 372 -4.57 28.68 -11.47
CA GLY A 372 -3.13 28.75 -11.70
C GLY A 372 -2.79 28.82 -13.18
N VAL A 373 -3.18 27.81 -13.97
CA VAL A 373 -2.86 27.70 -15.42
C VAL A 373 -1.36 27.87 -15.68
N ASN A 374 -0.54 27.35 -14.76
CA ASN A 374 0.90 27.49 -14.71
C ASN A 374 1.39 28.96 -14.76
N THR A 375 0.63 29.90 -14.21
CA THR A 375 1.02 31.33 -14.15
C THR A 375 1.25 31.86 -12.74
N MET A 376 0.84 31.13 -11.68
CA MET A 376 0.98 31.60 -10.30
C MET A 376 1.21 30.49 -9.27
N ALA A 377 1.87 30.87 -8.16
CA ALA A 377 1.88 30.08 -6.93
C ALA A 377 0.52 30.18 -6.22
N ILE A 378 0.14 29.12 -5.52
CA ILE A 378 -1.16 29.01 -4.83
C ILE A 378 -0.90 28.53 -3.40
N THR A 379 -1.43 29.23 -2.42
CA THR A 379 -1.52 28.78 -1.02
C THR A 379 -2.99 28.64 -0.65
N ASN A 380 -3.41 27.43 -0.25
CA ASN A 380 -4.76 27.14 0.18
C ASN A 380 -4.79 26.82 1.67
N MET A 381 -5.35 27.72 2.48
CA MET A 381 -5.69 27.50 3.90
C MET A 381 -7.19 27.29 4.10
N GLY A 382 -8.01 27.68 3.12
CA GLY A 382 -9.46 27.45 3.07
C GLY A 382 -9.83 26.15 2.36
N THR A 383 -10.89 26.19 1.56
CA THR A 383 -11.37 25.04 0.76
C THR A 383 -11.31 25.35 -0.73
N ILE A 384 -10.77 24.43 -1.52
CA ILE A 384 -10.93 24.40 -2.98
C ILE A 384 -11.64 23.10 -3.33
N THR A 385 -12.81 23.18 -3.97
CA THR A 385 -13.62 21.99 -4.26
C THR A 385 -14.18 21.96 -5.68
N ALA A 386 -14.02 20.82 -6.37
CA ALA A 386 -14.75 20.52 -7.59
C ALA A 386 -16.12 19.94 -7.21
N ASP A 387 -17.21 20.54 -7.70
CA ASP A 387 -18.59 20.14 -7.38
C ASP A 387 -19.53 20.21 -8.59
N ALA A 388 -18.95 20.34 -9.79
CA ALA A 388 -19.65 20.46 -11.06
C ALA A 388 -19.24 19.35 -12.03
N SER A 389 -20.05 19.10 -13.07
CA SER A 389 -19.83 18.00 -14.01
C SER A 389 -18.57 18.18 -14.87
N VAL A 390 -18.19 19.43 -15.14
CA VAL A 390 -16.90 19.77 -15.76
C VAL A 390 -15.83 19.80 -14.67
N SER A 391 -14.64 19.29 -14.96
CA SER A 391 -13.56 19.21 -13.97
C SER A 391 -13.06 20.59 -13.53
N LEU A 392 -12.61 20.68 -12.27
CA LEU A 392 -11.75 21.76 -11.79
C LEU A 392 -10.29 21.32 -11.91
N THR A 393 -9.46 22.10 -12.58
CA THR A 393 -8.02 21.83 -12.73
C THR A 393 -7.19 22.78 -11.89
N LEU A 394 -6.29 22.25 -11.07
CA LEU A 394 -5.24 23.00 -10.37
C LEU A 394 -3.92 22.77 -11.09
N ASP A 395 -3.34 23.86 -11.61
CA ASP A 395 -2.08 23.86 -12.37
C ASP A 395 -1.19 25.00 -11.85
N PRO A 396 -0.47 24.80 -10.73
CA PRO A 396 0.36 25.84 -10.12
C PRO A 396 1.66 26.06 -10.90
N LEU A 397 2.18 27.29 -10.85
CA LEU A 397 3.56 27.55 -11.25
C LEU A 397 4.51 27.11 -10.13
N GLY A 398 5.12 25.94 -10.29
CA GLY A 398 6.03 25.36 -9.29
C GLY A 398 5.30 24.55 -8.23
N SER A 399 4.87 25.17 -7.13
CA SER A 399 4.18 24.48 -6.03
C SER A 399 2.84 25.13 -5.64
N LEU A 400 1.92 24.29 -5.20
CA LEU A 400 0.72 24.63 -4.44
C LEU A 400 0.92 24.17 -3.00
N VAL A 401 0.79 25.08 -2.03
CA VAL A 401 0.81 24.75 -0.61
C VAL A 401 -0.62 24.55 -0.14
N ASN A 402 -0.96 23.35 0.34
CA ASN A 402 -2.26 23.03 0.90
C ASN A 402 -2.17 22.84 2.42
N GLU A 403 -2.69 23.82 3.15
CA GLU A 403 -2.91 23.78 4.60
C GLU A 403 -4.39 23.60 4.95
N GLY A 404 -5.27 23.66 3.94
CA GLY A 404 -6.70 23.46 4.05
C GLY A 404 -7.17 22.18 3.37
N THR A 405 -8.26 22.27 2.62
CA THR A 405 -8.85 21.12 1.92
C THR A 405 -8.88 21.33 0.41
N LEU A 406 -8.39 20.34 -0.34
CA LEU A 406 -8.66 20.15 -1.78
C LEU A 406 -9.64 18.99 -1.94
N ALA A 407 -10.81 19.21 -2.55
CA ALA A 407 -11.86 18.20 -2.59
C ALA A 407 -12.49 18.01 -3.98
N ALA A 408 -12.92 16.79 -4.28
CA ALA A 408 -13.91 16.51 -5.32
C ALA A 408 -15.20 15.98 -4.68
N GLU A 409 -16.35 16.52 -5.08
CA GLU A 409 -17.66 16.13 -4.56
C GLU A 409 -18.77 16.13 -5.62
N ALA A 410 -19.96 15.65 -5.26
CA ALA A 410 -21.14 15.64 -6.14
C ALA A 410 -20.92 14.96 -7.51
N GLY A 411 -20.01 13.97 -7.59
CA GLY A 411 -19.67 13.29 -8.83
C GLY A 411 -18.68 14.04 -9.72
N ALA A 412 -18.10 15.14 -9.23
CA ALA A 412 -17.13 15.96 -9.95
C ALA A 412 -15.74 15.32 -9.99
N THR A 413 -14.89 15.91 -10.83
CA THR A 413 -13.47 15.54 -10.93
C THR A 413 -12.59 16.74 -10.59
N LEU A 414 -11.72 16.60 -9.60
CA LEU A 414 -10.62 17.52 -9.32
C LEU A 414 -9.35 16.99 -9.99
N ARG A 415 -8.69 17.81 -10.81
CA ARG A 415 -7.45 17.44 -11.50
C ARG A 415 -6.27 18.20 -10.89
N LEU A 416 -5.27 17.47 -10.42
CA LEU A 416 -3.99 17.98 -9.94
C LEU A 416 -2.98 17.80 -11.07
N VAL A 417 -2.55 18.90 -11.69
CA VAL A 417 -1.78 18.87 -12.93
C VAL A 417 -0.50 19.66 -12.75
N ASN A 418 0.64 19.05 -13.11
CA ASN A 418 1.98 19.64 -12.98
C ASN A 418 2.35 20.08 -11.55
N GLY A 419 3.64 20.30 -11.32
CA GLY A 419 4.12 20.90 -10.07
C GLY A 419 3.99 20.02 -8.83
N SER A 420 4.34 20.62 -7.70
CA SER A 420 4.29 19.99 -6.37
C SER A 420 3.05 20.45 -5.60
N PHE A 421 2.36 19.52 -4.97
CA PHE A 421 1.23 19.75 -4.06
C PHE A 421 1.72 19.44 -2.64
N GLU A 422 2.21 20.47 -1.96
CA GLU A 422 2.72 20.39 -0.58
C GLU A 422 1.52 20.27 0.37
N ASN A 423 1.26 19.05 0.85
CA ASN A 423 0.03 18.69 1.55
C ASN A 423 0.26 18.26 3.01
N ASP A 424 1.46 18.48 3.56
CA ASP A 424 1.85 18.06 4.92
C ASP A 424 0.84 18.45 6.02
N SER A 425 0.26 19.65 5.91
CA SER A 425 -0.72 20.20 6.86
C SER A 425 -2.17 20.17 6.35
N GLY A 426 -2.38 19.63 5.14
CA GLY A 426 -3.64 19.69 4.42
C GLY A 426 -4.27 18.32 4.18
N ARG A 427 -5.44 18.34 3.55
CA ARG A 427 -6.19 17.15 3.12
C ARG A 427 -6.54 17.25 1.64
N ILE A 428 -6.32 16.16 0.91
CA ILE A 428 -6.86 15.96 -0.43
C ILE A 428 -7.92 14.86 -0.33
N GLU A 429 -9.14 15.15 -0.77
CA GLU A 429 -10.25 14.22 -0.62
C GLU A 429 -11.09 14.00 -1.87
N SER A 430 -11.47 12.74 -2.09
CA SER A 430 -12.45 12.34 -3.08
C SER A 430 -13.70 11.85 -2.37
N ARG A 431 -14.77 12.66 -2.38
CA ARG A 431 -16.06 12.27 -1.76
C ARG A 431 -16.82 11.29 -2.64
N ASP A 432 -17.97 10.82 -2.16
CA ASP A 432 -18.77 9.82 -2.84
C ASP A 432 -19.03 10.14 -4.32
N ALA A 433 -18.99 9.11 -5.17
CA ALA A 433 -19.10 9.18 -6.63
C ALA A 433 -18.08 10.09 -7.37
N SER A 434 -17.14 10.71 -6.68
CA SER A 434 -16.25 11.74 -7.24
C SER A 434 -14.85 11.18 -7.53
N ALA A 435 -13.97 11.99 -8.13
CA ALA A 435 -12.60 11.56 -8.43
C ALA A 435 -11.58 12.68 -8.24
N VAL A 436 -10.39 12.33 -7.75
CA VAL A 436 -9.19 13.16 -7.84
C VAL A 436 -8.23 12.52 -8.84
N GLU A 437 -7.85 13.25 -9.88
CA GLU A 437 -6.92 12.78 -10.92
C GLU A 437 -5.57 13.47 -10.80
N LEU A 438 -4.49 12.69 -10.77
CA LEU A 438 -3.11 13.16 -10.74
C LEU A 438 -2.50 13.01 -12.14
N SER A 439 -1.98 14.11 -12.67
CA SER A 439 -1.32 14.15 -13.97
C SER A 439 -0.03 14.97 -13.91
N SER A 440 1.12 14.30 -13.90
CA SER A 440 2.43 14.93 -13.79
C SER A 440 2.58 15.74 -12.50
N ALA A 441 1.89 15.30 -11.45
CA ALA A 441 1.86 15.92 -10.14
C ALA A 441 2.76 15.15 -9.16
N THR A 442 3.42 15.90 -8.29
CA THR A 442 4.06 15.38 -7.08
C THR A 442 3.21 15.76 -5.88
N VAL A 443 2.75 14.78 -5.10
CA VAL A 443 2.07 15.02 -3.82
C VAL A 443 3.08 14.82 -2.71
N VAL A 444 3.26 15.83 -1.85
CA VAL A 444 4.21 15.79 -0.73
C VAL A 444 3.43 15.70 0.58
N GLY A 445 3.58 14.55 1.26
CA GLY A 445 2.95 14.25 2.55
C GLY A 445 1.42 14.39 2.64
N GLY A 446 0.93 14.30 3.87
CA GLY A 446 -0.49 14.46 4.21
C GLY A 446 -1.39 13.31 3.79
N GLU A 447 -2.70 13.50 3.93
CA GLU A 447 -3.71 12.47 3.69
C GLU A 447 -4.42 12.63 2.34
N LEU A 448 -4.49 11.52 1.59
CA LEU A 448 -5.35 11.30 0.42
C LEU A 448 -6.50 10.40 0.85
N ALA A 449 -7.66 10.99 1.10
CA ALA A 449 -8.80 10.30 1.65
C ALA A 449 -9.94 10.14 0.65
N ALA A 450 -10.67 9.02 0.74
CA ALA A 450 -11.90 8.85 -0.01
C ALA A 450 -13.07 8.47 0.90
N THR A 451 -14.27 8.86 0.50
CA THR A 451 -15.52 8.42 1.15
C THR A 451 -16.46 7.82 0.10
N GLY A 452 -17.31 6.87 0.52
CA GLY A 452 -18.22 6.18 -0.40
C GLY A 452 -17.46 5.50 -1.54
N THR A 453 -17.83 5.82 -2.78
CA THR A 453 -17.14 5.34 -4.00
C THR A 453 -16.14 6.35 -4.58
N GLY A 454 -15.73 7.37 -3.81
CA GLY A 454 -14.67 8.30 -4.20
C GLY A 454 -13.34 7.59 -4.47
N ARG A 455 -12.50 8.14 -5.34
CA ARG A 455 -11.23 7.51 -5.74
C ARG A 455 -10.17 8.49 -6.22
N PHE A 456 -8.92 8.06 -6.13
CA PHE A 456 -7.76 8.70 -6.75
C PHE A 456 -7.33 7.96 -8.00
N ARG A 457 -6.89 8.68 -9.03
CA ARG A 457 -6.39 8.10 -10.28
C ARG A 457 -5.11 8.75 -10.75
N ALA A 458 -4.07 7.97 -10.98
CA ALA A 458 -2.84 8.40 -11.63
C ALA A 458 -2.92 8.09 -13.14
N VAL A 459 -2.98 9.15 -13.97
CA VAL A 459 -3.18 9.03 -15.43
C VAL A 459 -1.91 9.29 -16.26
N SER A 460 -0.82 9.71 -15.62
CA SER A 460 0.51 9.90 -16.22
C SER A 460 1.61 9.57 -15.19
N ALA A 461 2.85 10.03 -15.42
CA ALA A 461 3.93 9.88 -14.46
C ALA A 461 3.71 10.81 -13.26
N ASN A 462 3.41 10.26 -12.09
CA ASN A 462 3.16 11.00 -10.85
C ASN A 462 4.14 10.58 -9.75
N GLU A 463 4.23 11.37 -8.67
CA GLU A 463 5.03 11.03 -7.50
C GLU A 463 4.23 11.20 -6.20
N LEU A 464 4.35 10.24 -5.30
CA LEU A 464 3.92 10.32 -3.91
C LEU A 464 5.20 10.43 -3.05
N ASN A 465 5.51 11.65 -2.62
CA ASN A 465 6.72 11.97 -1.88
C ASN A 465 6.42 12.03 -0.37
N GLY A 466 6.73 10.92 0.30
CA GLY A 466 6.66 10.74 1.74
C GLY A 466 7.99 10.97 2.47
N GLN A 467 8.95 11.69 1.90
CA GLN A 467 10.31 11.81 2.45
C GLN A 467 10.38 12.65 3.73
N ALA A 468 9.67 13.78 3.77
CA ALA A 468 9.65 14.68 4.93
C ALA A 468 8.52 14.32 5.90
N SER A 469 7.33 14.03 5.37
CA SER A 469 6.15 13.56 6.07
C SER A 469 5.50 12.45 5.26
N ALA A 470 4.90 11.46 5.91
CA ALA A 470 4.31 10.33 5.22
C ALA A 470 3.12 10.76 4.33
N VAL A 471 3.00 10.15 3.15
CA VAL A 471 1.76 10.21 2.36
C VAL A 471 0.84 9.09 2.87
N SER A 472 -0.37 9.44 3.30
CA SER A 472 -1.35 8.48 3.83
C SER A 472 -2.50 8.28 2.85
N LEU A 473 -2.75 7.03 2.44
CA LEU A 473 -3.86 6.65 1.58
C LEU A 473 -4.98 6.04 2.42
N SER A 474 -6.06 6.80 2.61
CA SER A 474 -7.28 6.38 3.32
C SER A 474 -8.44 6.12 2.36
N GLY A 475 -8.15 5.75 1.11
CA GLY A 475 -9.12 5.52 0.04
C GLY A 475 -8.51 4.77 -1.14
N PRO A 476 -9.31 4.36 -2.15
CA PRO A 476 -8.79 3.64 -3.30
C PRO A 476 -7.94 4.56 -4.17
N PHE A 477 -6.75 4.07 -4.53
CA PHE A 477 -5.81 4.75 -5.42
C PHE A 477 -5.52 3.87 -6.64
N GLU A 478 -5.89 4.32 -7.84
CA GLU A 478 -5.74 3.57 -9.08
C GLU A 478 -4.55 4.08 -9.91
N ILE A 479 -3.55 3.24 -10.16
CA ILE A 479 -2.56 3.45 -11.23
C ILE A 479 -3.14 2.88 -12.51
N GLN A 480 -3.44 3.75 -13.47
CA GLN A 480 -4.01 3.33 -14.76
C GLN A 480 -2.96 2.64 -15.64
N THR A 481 -3.41 1.92 -16.65
CA THR A 481 -2.54 1.26 -17.64
C THR A 481 -1.50 2.24 -18.20
N ALA A 482 -0.24 1.79 -18.29
CA ALA A 482 0.92 2.60 -18.70
C ALA A 482 1.26 3.76 -17.74
N GLY A 483 0.55 3.88 -16.62
CA GLY A 483 0.83 4.82 -15.56
C GLY A 483 2.09 4.45 -14.79
N VAL A 484 2.75 5.47 -14.26
CA VAL A 484 3.90 5.31 -13.38
C VAL A 484 3.65 6.18 -12.15
N VAL A 485 3.64 5.56 -10.97
CA VAL A 485 3.65 6.30 -9.70
C VAL A 485 4.96 6.02 -9.01
N THR A 486 5.76 7.07 -8.85
CA THR A 486 7.00 7.01 -8.08
C THR A 486 6.67 7.23 -6.60
N VAL A 487 7.17 6.37 -5.71
CA VAL A 487 7.03 6.52 -4.27
C VAL A 487 8.41 6.79 -3.67
N ARG A 488 8.49 7.81 -2.82
CA ARG A 488 9.72 8.19 -2.10
C ARG A 488 9.42 8.27 -0.61
N GLY A 489 10.25 7.71 0.26
CA GLY A 489 10.07 7.82 1.71
C GLY A 489 8.91 6.95 2.24
N SER A 490 8.07 7.48 3.13
CA SER A 490 7.02 6.69 3.79
C SER A 490 5.66 6.82 3.10
N LEU A 491 5.10 5.67 2.70
CA LEU A 491 3.73 5.54 2.21
C LEU A 491 2.90 4.71 3.21
N VAL A 492 1.92 5.34 3.84
CA VAL A 492 0.97 4.67 4.75
C VAL A 492 -0.28 4.32 3.93
N ASN A 493 -0.37 3.09 3.45
CA ASN A 493 -1.53 2.57 2.76
C ASN A 493 -2.51 1.93 3.75
N ASN A 494 -3.53 2.67 4.17
CA ASN A 494 -4.57 2.19 5.10
C ASN A 494 -5.75 1.51 4.38
N PHE A 495 -5.74 1.48 3.04
CA PHE A 495 -6.83 0.95 2.25
C PHE A 495 -6.34 0.09 1.09
N ARG A 496 -6.38 0.59 -0.14
CA ARG A 496 -6.11 -0.17 -1.36
C ARG A 496 -5.47 0.71 -2.42
N MET A 497 -4.35 0.25 -2.96
CA MET A 497 -3.77 0.75 -4.21
C MET A 497 -3.87 -0.31 -5.29
N ASP A 498 -4.41 0.05 -6.44
CA ASP A 498 -4.56 -0.83 -7.60
C ASP A 498 -3.51 -0.49 -8.68
N VAL A 499 -2.78 -1.50 -9.14
CA VAL A 499 -1.87 -1.41 -10.30
C VAL A 499 -2.52 -2.15 -11.47
N ASN A 500 -3.02 -1.38 -12.45
CA ASN A 500 -3.91 -1.89 -13.50
C ASN A 500 -3.27 -1.91 -14.89
N SER A 501 -2.57 -2.99 -15.22
CA SER A 501 -2.05 -3.25 -16.57
C SER A 501 -3.04 -4.02 -17.46
N THR A 502 -3.13 -3.61 -18.73
CA THR A 502 -3.84 -4.34 -19.80
C THR A 502 -2.89 -4.93 -20.86
N GLY A 503 -1.62 -5.14 -20.50
CA GLY A 503 -0.59 -5.73 -21.37
C GLY A 503 0.63 -4.85 -21.63
N VAL A 504 0.65 -3.64 -21.05
CA VAL A 504 1.81 -2.73 -21.05
C VAL A 504 2.28 -2.47 -19.64
N ASN A 505 3.57 -2.21 -19.47
CA ASN A 505 4.16 -1.98 -18.15
C ASN A 505 3.44 -0.86 -17.42
N THR A 506 2.96 -1.17 -16.21
CA THR A 506 2.30 -0.23 -15.30
C THR A 506 3.04 -0.34 -13.97
N ASP A 507 3.68 0.75 -13.57
CA ASP A 507 4.73 0.69 -12.56
C ASP A 507 4.32 1.43 -11.29
N LEU A 508 4.38 0.72 -10.16
CA LEU A 508 4.67 1.32 -8.87
C LEU A 508 6.19 1.36 -8.73
N ARG A 509 6.78 2.54 -8.93
CA ARG A 509 8.23 2.72 -8.93
C ARG A 509 8.71 3.25 -7.60
N ILE A 510 9.75 2.65 -7.03
CA ILE A 510 10.38 3.09 -5.80
C ILE A 510 11.53 4.02 -6.16
N ALA A 511 11.56 5.21 -5.55
CA ALA A 511 12.61 6.18 -5.77
C ALA A 511 13.97 5.69 -5.22
N ASP A 512 15.00 6.50 -5.39
CA ASP A 512 16.30 6.29 -4.76
C ASP A 512 16.19 6.40 -3.22
N GLY A 513 16.85 5.47 -2.52
CA GLY A 513 16.83 5.41 -1.05
C GLY A 513 15.72 4.51 -0.46
N PRO A 514 15.63 4.46 0.88
CA PRO A 514 14.69 3.60 1.57
C PRO A 514 13.26 4.14 1.48
N THR A 515 12.33 3.25 1.13
CA THR A 515 10.89 3.48 1.10
C THR A 515 10.19 2.46 1.99
N THR A 516 9.22 2.92 2.78
CA THR A 516 8.41 2.06 3.64
C THR A 516 6.97 2.05 3.18
N LEU A 517 6.38 0.87 3.14
CA LEU A 517 4.96 0.66 2.91
C LEU A 517 4.34 0.11 4.22
N SER A 518 3.47 0.90 4.86
CA SER A 518 2.82 0.56 6.14
C SER A 518 1.30 0.80 6.09
N GLY A 519 0.55 0.56 7.17
CA GLY A 519 -0.88 0.86 7.27
C GLY A 519 -1.80 -0.36 7.09
N GLY A 520 -1.26 -1.54 6.79
CA GLY A 520 -2.00 -2.80 6.72
C GLY A 520 -2.93 -2.95 5.52
N GLY A 521 -2.88 -2.02 4.55
CA GLY A 521 -3.70 -2.05 3.35
C GLY A 521 -3.25 -3.07 2.30
N ILE A 522 -3.87 -2.99 1.12
CA ILE A 522 -3.63 -3.88 -0.01
C ILE A 522 -2.96 -3.12 -1.15
N ILE A 523 -1.89 -3.68 -1.72
CA ILE A 523 -1.42 -3.35 -3.07
C ILE A 523 -1.92 -4.48 -3.98
N ASN A 524 -2.82 -4.16 -4.90
CA ASN A 524 -3.45 -5.13 -5.78
C ASN A 524 -2.96 -4.98 -7.21
N LEU A 525 -2.28 -6.02 -7.70
CA LEU A 525 -1.83 -6.12 -9.07
C LEU A 525 -2.91 -6.84 -9.89
N SER A 526 -3.39 -6.22 -10.96
CA SER A 526 -4.36 -6.86 -11.87
C SER A 526 -3.83 -8.19 -12.48
N ASN A 527 -4.69 -8.97 -13.13
CA ASN A 527 -4.30 -10.24 -13.77
C ASN A 527 -3.50 -10.02 -15.08
N ASN A 528 -2.29 -9.49 -14.96
CA ASN A 528 -1.38 -9.23 -16.06
C ASN A 528 0.10 -9.22 -15.60
N THR A 529 0.99 -9.79 -16.41
CA THR A 529 2.44 -9.78 -16.12
C THR A 529 3.08 -8.40 -16.27
N GLY A 530 2.38 -7.43 -16.87
CA GLY A 530 2.82 -6.04 -17.03
C GLY A 530 2.67 -5.17 -15.79
N ASN A 531 2.08 -5.66 -14.69
CA ASN A 531 2.12 -4.94 -13.42
C ASN A 531 3.50 -5.07 -12.80
N ARG A 532 4.12 -3.97 -12.36
CA ARG A 532 5.46 -4.03 -11.79
C ARG A 532 5.61 -3.17 -10.54
N ILE A 533 6.32 -3.71 -9.55
CA ILE A 533 6.91 -2.97 -8.43
C ILE A 533 8.43 -2.98 -8.65
N VAL A 534 9.01 -1.83 -8.99
CA VAL A 534 10.42 -1.73 -9.45
C VAL A 534 11.17 -0.61 -8.76
N GLY A 535 12.49 -0.69 -8.70
CA GLY A 535 13.35 0.33 -8.09
C GLY A 535 14.00 1.25 -9.11
N ALA A 536 14.22 2.50 -8.73
CA ALA A 536 15.30 3.31 -9.28
C ALA A 536 16.66 2.75 -8.80
N SER A 537 17.77 3.19 -9.41
CA SER A 537 19.11 2.81 -8.95
C SER A 537 19.29 3.16 -7.47
N GLY A 538 19.51 2.16 -6.61
CA GLY A 538 19.63 2.33 -5.15
C GLY A 538 18.30 2.48 -4.40
N GLY A 539 17.17 2.13 -5.03
CA GLY A 539 15.88 2.05 -4.34
C GLY A 539 15.78 0.81 -3.47
N SER A 540 15.20 0.97 -2.27
CA SER A 540 14.93 -0.12 -1.34
C SER A 540 13.51 -0.01 -0.80
N LEU A 541 12.76 -1.11 -0.75
CA LEU A 541 11.38 -1.14 -0.29
C LEU A 541 11.20 -2.13 0.87
N ALA A 542 10.70 -1.64 2.00
CA ALA A 542 10.23 -2.45 3.11
C ALA A 542 8.69 -2.49 3.12
N ASN A 543 8.11 -3.64 2.81
CA ASN A 543 6.70 -3.93 3.02
C ASN A 543 6.47 -4.35 4.48
N MET A 544 6.07 -3.41 5.34
CA MET A 544 6.02 -3.62 6.79
C MET A 544 4.86 -4.52 7.22
N ASP A 545 3.67 -4.25 6.71
CA ASP A 545 2.42 -4.89 7.17
C ASP A 545 1.36 -5.01 6.07
N ASN A 546 1.64 -4.56 4.85
CA ASN A 546 0.66 -4.59 3.76
C ASN A 546 0.60 -5.98 3.12
N THR A 547 -0.53 -6.24 2.47
CA THR A 547 -0.70 -7.38 1.56
C THR A 547 -0.45 -6.92 0.13
N ILE A 548 0.57 -7.46 -0.53
CA ILE A 548 0.77 -7.30 -1.98
C ILE A 548 0.20 -8.56 -2.64
N ARG A 549 -0.80 -8.41 -3.52
CA ARG A 549 -1.46 -9.56 -4.16
C ARG A 549 -1.65 -9.36 -5.66
N GLY A 550 -1.77 -10.45 -6.40
CA GLY A 550 -2.09 -10.41 -7.83
C GLY A 550 -1.10 -11.14 -8.72
N SER A 551 -0.81 -10.56 -9.87
CA SER A 551 0.22 -11.04 -10.82
C SER A 551 1.06 -9.88 -11.36
N GLY A 552 2.28 -10.18 -11.82
CA GLY A 552 3.22 -9.14 -12.24
C GLY A 552 4.67 -9.48 -11.91
N GLN A 553 5.46 -8.44 -11.71
CA GLN A 553 6.87 -8.54 -11.32
C GLN A 553 7.16 -7.65 -10.12
N ILE A 554 7.86 -8.18 -9.12
CA ILE A 554 8.42 -7.44 -7.99
C ILE A 554 9.94 -7.50 -8.11
N GLY A 555 10.56 -6.33 -8.08
CA GLY A 555 12.00 -6.14 -8.15
C GLY A 555 12.56 -6.01 -9.56
N ALA A 556 12.28 -6.96 -10.45
CA ALA A 556 12.82 -7.00 -11.82
C ALA A 556 14.34 -6.74 -11.88
N ASN A 557 15.10 -7.26 -10.91
CA ASN A 557 16.54 -7.07 -10.72
C ASN A 557 16.97 -5.59 -10.50
N THR A 558 16.08 -4.76 -9.97
CA THR A 558 16.32 -3.31 -9.74
C THR A 558 16.01 -2.81 -8.32
N LEU A 559 15.35 -3.62 -7.50
CA LEU A 559 14.89 -3.24 -6.17
C LEU A 559 15.51 -4.13 -5.08
N GLU A 560 16.10 -3.51 -4.07
CA GLU A 560 16.29 -4.17 -2.77
C GLU A 560 14.93 -4.24 -2.08
N PHE A 561 14.57 -5.39 -1.53
CA PHE A 561 13.20 -5.61 -1.06
C PHE A 561 13.19 -6.41 0.24
N ALA A 562 12.43 -5.93 1.22
CA ALA A 562 12.17 -6.59 2.49
C ALA A 562 10.66 -6.78 2.66
N ASN A 563 10.23 -8.04 2.79
CA ASN A 563 8.86 -8.41 3.11
C ASN A 563 8.72 -8.78 4.58
N HIS A 564 7.96 -7.97 5.33
CA HIS A 564 7.51 -8.28 6.68
C HIS A 564 6.01 -8.60 6.73
N GLY A 565 5.26 -8.14 5.72
CA GLY A 565 3.84 -8.44 5.52
C GLY A 565 3.60 -9.72 4.72
N VAL A 566 2.65 -9.66 3.78
CA VAL A 566 2.21 -10.82 3.01
C VAL A 566 2.31 -10.52 1.51
N ILE A 567 2.87 -11.45 0.74
CA ILE A 567 2.87 -11.40 -0.73
C ILE A 567 2.17 -12.64 -1.27
N ILE A 568 1.16 -12.42 -2.11
CA ILE A 568 0.29 -13.46 -2.62
C ILE A 568 0.26 -13.45 -4.15
N ALA A 569 0.50 -14.60 -4.76
CA ALA A 569 0.09 -14.87 -6.13
C ALA A 569 -1.29 -15.53 -6.08
N ASP A 570 -2.32 -14.90 -6.66
CA ASP A 570 -3.71 -15.39 -6.64
C ASP A 570 -4.42 -15.23 -8.00
N GLN A 571 -3.65 -14.97 -9.07
CA GLN A 571 -4.17 -14.80 -10.42
C GLN A 571 -3.60 -15.86 -11.36
N ALA A 572 -4.28 -16.06 -12.50
CA ALA A 572 -3.84 -16.99 -13.53
C ALA A 572 -2.48 -16.59 -14.15
N ALA A 573 -2.21 -15.29 -14.31
CA ALA A 573 -0.89 -14.81 -14.69
C ALA A 573 0.11 -14.94 -13.53
N THR A 574 1.37 -15.24 -13.85
CA THR A 574 2.41 -15.45 -12.84
C THR A 574 2.78 -14.17 -12.09
N LEU A 575 3.00 -14.27 -10.78
CA LEU A 575 3.72 -13.26 -10.00
C LEU A 575 5.20 -13.67 -9.89
N THR A 576 6.11 -12.83 -10.37
CA THR A 576 7.56 -13.06 -10.31
C THR A 576 8.20 -12.18 -9.25
N LEU A 577 9.05 -12.74 -8.41
CA LEU A 577 9.96 -12.01 -7.54
C LEU A 577 11.39 -12.21 -8.08
N ASP A 578 12.04 -11.10 -8.43
CA ASP A 578 13.39 -11.04 -9.02
C ASP A 578 14.15 -9.89 -8.34
N PRO A 579 14.84 -10.14 -7.21
CA PRO A 579 15.50 -9.09 -6.45
C PRO A 579 16.76 -8.56 -7.14
N ALA A 580 17.18 -7.34 -6.77
CA ALA A 580 18.45 -6.77 -7.21
C ALA A 580 19.67 -7.46 -6.56
N VAL A 581 20.87 -6.93 -6.79
CA VAL A 581 22.11 -7.39 -6.15
C VAL A 581 22.03 -7.14 -4.63
N GLY A 582 21.80 -8.22 -3.88
CA GLY A 582 21.55 -8.20 -2.44
C GLY A 582 20.54 -9.30 -2.09
N ALA A 583 20.44 -9.69 -0.81
CA ALA A 583 19.40 -10.63 -0.42
C ALA A 583 18.05 -9.89 -0.30
N MET A 584 17.00 -10.40 -0.95
CA MET A 584 15.63 -10.08 -0.56
C MET A 584 15.40 -10.63 0.84
N VAL A 585 14.95 -9.81 1.78
CA VAL A 585 14.63 -10.28 3.13
C VAL A 585 13.15 -10.66 3.17
N ASN A 586 12.84 -11.87 3.61
CA ASN A 586 11.47 -12.31 3.91
C ASN A 586 11.38 -12.72 5.37
N THR A 587 10.70 -11.91 6.18
CA THR A 587 10.27 -12.29 7.54
C THR A 587 8.75 -12.46 7.63
N GLY A 588 8.05 -12.31 6.51
CA GLY A 588 6.62 -12.49 6.38
C GLY A 588 6.28 -13.75 5.59
N VAL A 589 5.23 -13.68 4.78
CA VAL A 589 4.74 -14.81 3.97
C VAL A 589 4.88 -14.51 2.48
N LEU A 590 5.46 -15.44 1.72
CA LEU A 590 5.37 -15.51 0.27
C LEU A 590 4.49 -16.72 -0.10
N ARG A 591 3.31 -16.51 -0.69
CA ARG A 591 2.35 -17.60 -0.96
C ARG A 591 1.79 -17.61 -2.38
N ALA A 592 1.74 -18.78 -3.00
CA ALA A 592 0.88 -19.05 -4.15
C ALA A 592 -0.44 -19.68 -3.68
N GLU A 593 -1.57 -19.14 -4.11
CA GLU A 593 -2.91 -19.66 -3.81
C GLU A 593 -3.85 -19.60 -5.02
N ASP A 594 -5.06 -20.14 -4.90
CA ASP A 594 -6.10 -20.15 -5.96
C ASP A 594 -5.65 -20.71 -7.32
N GLY A 595 -4.71 -21.66 -7.32
CA GLY A 595 -4.16 -22.27 -8.54
C GLY A 595 -3.14 -21.40 -9.26
N ALA A 596 -2.70 -20.29 -8.64
CA ALA A 596 -1.72 -19.38 -9.21
C ALA A 596 -0.29 -19.95 -9.16
N THR A 597 0.60 -19.29 -9.90
CA THR A 597 2.04 -19.55 -9.84
C THR A 597 2.77 -18.32 -9.30
N MET A 598 3.51 -18.53 -8.21
CA MET A 598 4.54 -17.60 -7.74
C MET A 598 5.90 -18.09 -8.24
N ARG A 599 6.69 -17.23 -8.86
CA ARG A 599 8.00 -17.56 -9.39
C ARG A 599 9.09 -16.79 -8.66
N LEU A 600 10.03 -17.48 -8.04
CA LEU A 600 11.15 -16.92 -7.29
C LEU A 600 12.44 -17.15 -8.10
N VAL A 601 13.06 -16.08 -8.59
CA VAL A 601 14.23 -16.18 -9.45
C VAL A 601 15.36 -15.27 -9.06
N ASN A 602 16.58 -15.74 -9.33
CA ASN A 602 17.83 -15.00 -9.17
C ASN A 602 18.08 -14.52 -7.73
N GLY A 603 19.35 -14.25 -7.44
CA GLY A 603 19.74 -13.65 -6.17
C GLY A 603 19.48 -14.53 -4.95
N ALA A 604 19.58 -13.90 -3.78
CA ALA A 604 19.36 -14.56 -2.49
C ALA A 604 18.04 -14.10 -1.87
N PHE A 605 17.37 -15.02 -1.18
CA PHE A 605 16.20 -14.82 -0.35
C PHE A 605 16.61 -15.17 1.08
N ASP A 606 16.87 -14.16 1.90
CA ASP A 606 17.02 -14.35 3.34
C ASP A 606 15.63 -14.62 3.93
N ASN A 607 15.32 -15.89 4.11
CA ASN A 607 14.01 -16.37 4.53
C ASN A 607 14.02 -16.82 5.99
N ALA A 608 15.08 -16.52 6.76
CA ALA A 608 15.33 -17.11 8.07
C ALA A 608 14.17 -16.97 9.07
N ALA A 609 13.34 -15.93 8.95
CA ALA A 609 12.18 -15.68 9.80
C ALA A 609 10.85 -15.69 9.03
N GLY A 610 10.84 -16.11 7.76
CA GLY A 610 9.68 -16.09 6.88
C GLY A 610 9.21 -17.47 6.46
N SER A 611 8.08 -17.50 5.74
CA SER A 611 7.54 -18.70 5.10
C SER A 611 7.37 -18.53 3.60
N ILE A 612 7.59 -19.64 2.88
CA ILE A 612 7.28 -19.80 1.45
C ILE A 612 6.27 -20.93 1.30
N GLU A 613 5.12 -20.62 0.71
CA GLU A 613 3.94 -21.47 0.77
C GLU A 613 3.31 -21.71 -0.61
N ALA A 614 2.91 -22.95 -0.89
CA ALA A 614 2.05 -23.28 -2.02
C ALA A 614 0.74 -23.92 -1.53
N ALA A 615 -0.39 -23.23 -1.69
CA ALA A 615 -1.70 -23.76 -1.34
C ALA A 615 -2.15 -24.87 -2.31
N ASP A 616 -3.29 -25.50 -2.01
CA ASP A 616 -3.87 -26.55 -2.86
C ASP A 616 -4.00 -26.08 -4.32
N GLY A 617 -3.56 -26.93 -5.26
CA GLY A 617 -3.55 -26.66 -6.70
C GLY A 617 -2.54 -25.59 -7.17
N SER A 618 -1.79 -24.97 -6.26
CA SER A 618 -0.94 -23.80 -6.55
C SER A 618 0.54 -24.19 -6.64
N LEU A 619 1.35 -23.32 -7.24
CA LEU A 619 2.76 -23.58 -7.54
C LEU A 619 3.67 -22.45 -7.05
N VAL A 620 4.70 -22.81 -6.29
CA VAL A 620 5.90 -21.97 -6.14
C VAL A 620 6.99 -22.54 -7.04
N ASP A 621 7.49 -21.75 -7.98
CA ASP A 621 8.48 -22.15 -8.99
C ASP A 621 9.81 -21.43 -8.76
N ILE A 622 10.85 -22.17 -8.42
CA ILE A 622 12.17 -21.64 -8.01
C ILE A 622 13.17 -21.85 -9.14
N SER A 623 13.95 -20.83 -9.51
CA SER A 623 15.06 -20.97 -10.48
C SER A 623 16.24 -20.07 -10.13
N ASN A 624 17.47 -20.61 -10.13
CA ASN A 624 18.70 -19.82 -9.94
C ASN A 624 18.69 -18.93 -8.68
N ALA A 625 18.09 -19.40 -7.58
CA ALA A 625 17.90 -18.63 -6.36
C ALA A 625 18.49 -19.34 -5.15
N THR A 626 19.02 -18.58 -4.20
CA THR A 626 19.53 -19.07 -2.92
C THR A 626 18.56 -18.72 -1.80
N PHE A 627 18.19 -19.68 -0.95
CA PHE A 627 17.33 -19.47 0.22
C PHE A 627 18.12 -19.69 1.50
N ILE A 628 18.13 -18.70 2.39
CA ILE A 628 18.83 -18.77 3.68
C ILE A 628 17.78 -19.03 4.75
N GLY A 629 17.72 -20.29 5.23
CA GLY A 629 16.81 -20.75 6.28
C GLY A 629 15.31 -20.59 5.99
N GLY A 630 14.51 -20.77 7.05
CA GLY A 630 13.08 -20.48 7.06
C GLY A 630 12.18 -21.64 6.64
N ALA A 631 10.88 -21.38 6.68
CA ALA A 631 9.85 -22.40 6.48
C ALA A 631 9.43 -22.52 5.01
N PHE A 632 9.21 -23.76 4.58
CA PHE A 632 8.64 -24.15 3.29
C PHE A 632 7.46 -25.08 3.54
N ALA A 633 6.27 -24.73 3.05
CA ALA A 633 5.06 -25.50 3.29
C ALA A 633 4.18 -25.62 2.04
N THR A 634 3.43 -26.73 1.96
CA THR A 634 2.42 -26.94 0.92
C THR A 634 1.16 -27.51 1.55
N THR A 635 -0.01 -27.17 1.01
CA THR A 635 -1.28 -27.80 1.40
C THR A 635 -1.94 -28.50 0.20
N GLY A 636 -2.70 -29.57 0.45
CA GLY A 636 -3.36 -30.34 -0.60
C GLY A 636 -2.39 -30.82 -1.69
N SER A 637 -2.65 -30.43 -2.93
CA SER A 637 -1.86 -30.70 -4.12
C SER A 637 -0.83 -29.62 -4.48
N GLY A 638 -0.63 -28.62 -3.61
CA GLY A 638 0.38 -27.58 -3.80
C GLY A 638 1.80 -28.13 -3.90
N VAL A 639 2.65 -27.49 -4.71
CA VAL A 639 4.04 -27.94 -4.96
C VAL A 639 5.00 -26.76 -4.94
N ILE A 640 6.16 -26.95 -4.32
CA ILE A 640 7.35 -26.11 -4.50
C ILE A 640 8.27 -26.82 -5.50
N ARG A 641 8.29 -26.32 -6.73
CA ARG A 641 9.12 -26.86 -7.82
C ARG A 641 10.47 -26.15 -7.86
N VAL A 642 11.53 -26.93 -7.93
CA VAL A 642 12.90 -26.43 -7.94
C VAL A 642 13.56 -26.78 -9.28
N ASN A 643 13.85 -25.74 -10.06
CA ASN A 643 14.62 -25.82 -11.30
C ASN A 643 16.13 -25.76 -11.00
N PRO A 644 17.01 -25.99 -12.00
CA PRO A 644 18.45 -26.09 -11.76
C PRO A 644 19.07 -24.83 -11.13
N ALA A 645 20.20 -25.02 -10.44
CA ALA A 645 21.01 -23.97 -9.82
C ALA A 645 20.35 -23.25 -8.64
N ALA A 646 19.43 -23.91 -7.93
CA ALA A 646 18.91 -23.41 -6.65
C ALA A 646 19.78 -23.87 -5.47
N THR A 647 19.83 -23.07 -4.40
CA THR A 647 20.54 -23.42 -3.15
C THR A 647 19.61 -23.26 -1.95
N PHE A 648 19.57 -24.26 -1.08
CA PHE A 648 18.94 -24.22 0.24
C PHE A 648 20.03 -24.21 1.31
N ASP A 649 20.22 -23.06 1.95
CA ASP A 649 21.26 -22.82 2.93
C ASP A 649 20.70 -22.82 4.35
N GLY A 650 20.96 -23.92 5.07
CA GLY A 650 20.62 -24.12 6.47
C GLY A 650 21.78 -23.89 7.45
N THR A 651 22.84 -23.17 7.06
CA THR A 651 24.06 -23.02 7.88
C THR A 651 23.89 -22.08 9.07
N THR A 652 23.12 -21.01 8.92
CA THR A 652 22.85 -20.01 9.97
C THR A 652 21.53 -20.28 10.68
N THR A 653 20.48 -20.51 9.91
CA THR A 653 19.13 -20.87 10.37
C THR A 653 18.68 -22.08 9.57
N ALA A 654 18.06 -23.07 10.21
CA ALA A 654 17.61 -24.27 9.53
C ALA A 654 16.62 -23.96 8.40
N VAL A 655 16.67 -24.75 7.32
CA VAL A 655 15.63 -24.81 6.31
C VAL A 655 14.59 -25.82 6.79
N GLU A 656 13.36 -25.38 7.00
CA GLU A 656 12.28 -26.19 7.56
C GLU A 656 11.26 -26.55 6.46
N ASN A 657 11.35 -27.77 5.93
CA ASN A 657 10.39 -28.26 4.94
C ASN A 657 9.26 -29.07 5.61
N ALA A 658 8.06 -28.50 5.64
CA ALA A 658 6.81 -29.19 6.01
C ALA A 658 5.95 -29.55 4.78
N GLY A 659 6.38 -29.17 3.57
CA GLY A 659 5.63 -29.36 2.33
C GLY A 659 6.24 -30.37 1.37
N ARG A 660 5.81 -30.29 0.10
CA ARG A 660 6.36 -31.04 -1.03
C ARG A 660 7.30 -30.15 -1.84
N ILE A 661 8.61 -30.40 -1.72
CA ILE A 661 9.65 -29.84 -2.58
C ILE A 661 9.96 -30.86 -3.69
N GLU A 662 9.88 -30.45 -4.95
CA GLU A 662 10.11 -31.29 -6.12
C GLU A 662 11.29 -30.78 -6.96
N LEU A 663 12.35 -31.56 -7.02
CA LEU A 663 13.53 -31.33 -7.86
C LEU A 663 13.21 -31.92 -9.24
N VAL A 664 13.07 -31.04 -10.24
CA VAL A 664 12.69 -31.47 -11.59
C VAL A 664 13.85 -32.16 -12.31
N ASN A 665 13.53 -32.91 -13.36
CA ASN A 665 14.56 -33.54 -14.21
C ASN A 665 15.62 -32.51 -14.66
N ASN A 666 16.90 -32.86 -14.52
CA ASN A 666 18.05 -31.98 -14.80
C ASN A 666 18.30 -30.89 -13.75
N ALA A 667 17.62 -30.91 -12.61
CA ALA A 667 17.90 -29.98 -11.52
C ALA A 667 19.16 -30.40 -10.77
N ASP A 668 20.11 -29.46 -10.65
CA ASP A 668 21.24 -29.53 -9.73
C ASP A 668 20.93 -28.57 -8.58
N VAL A 669 20.64 -29.11 -7.39
CA VAL A 669 20.17 -28.34 -6.24
C VAL A 669 21.08 -28.55 -5.05
N THR A 670 21.68 -27.47 -4.59
CA THR A 670 22.60 -27.46 -3.46
C THR A 670 21.84 -27.38 -2.14
N PHE A 671 22.21 -28.21 -1.17
CA PHE A 671 21.75 -28.18 0.21
C PHE A 671 22.95 -28.10 1.16
N THR A 672 22.90 -27.22 2.16
CA THR A 672 23.97 -27.08 3.16
C THR A 672 23.40 -26.84 4.57
N GLY A 673 24.15 -27.21 5.60
CA GLY A 673 23.77 -27.00 7.00
C GLY A 673 22.67 -27.94 7.50
N GLN A 674 21.65 -27.38 8.17
CA GLN A 674 20.53 -28.12 8.76
C GLN A 674 19.27 -28.03 7.91
N ILE A 675 18.75 -29.18 7.49
CA ILE A 675 17.47 -29.32 6.78
C ILE A 675 16.52 -30.12 7.68
N VAL A 676 15.53 -29.44 8.25
CA VAL A 676 14.45 -30.06 9.03
C VAL A 676 13.31 -30.39 8.07
N ASN A 677 13.33 -31.59 7.52
CA ASN A 677 12.31 -32.12 6.63
C ASN A 677 11.30 -32.96 7.42
N SER A 678 10.09 -32.42 7.61
CA SER A 678 8.91 -33.15 8.08
C SER A 678 7.91 -33.47 6.95
N GLY A 679 8.13 -32.87 5.77
CA GLY A 679 7.38 -33.14 4.55
C GLY A 679 8.08 -34.13 3.60
N VAL A 680 8.00 -33.83 2.29
CA VAL A 680 8.58 -34.63 1.21
C VAL A 680 9.53 -33.78 0.38
N ILE A 681 10.76 -34.25 0.21
CA ILE A 681 11.65 -33.82 -0.87
C ILE A 681 11.63 -34.92 -1.93
N HIS A 682 11.30 -34.59 -3.18
CA HIS A 682 11.16 -35.56 -4.27
C HIS A 682 12.17 -35.27 -5.39
N ILE A 683 13.01 -36.25 -5.74
CA ILE A 683 13.93 -36.21 -6.87
C ILE A 683 13.26 -36.87 -8.08
N ALA A 684 12.88 -36.07 -9.07
CA ALA A 684 12.00 -36.46 -10.17
C ALA A 684 12.74 -36.65 -11.51
N SER A 685 13.82 -37.45 -11.54
CA SER A 685 14.52 -37.76 -12.79
C SER A 685 13.64 -38.54 -13.78
N THR A 686 13.60 -38.07 -15.02
CA THR A 686 12.94 -38.75 -16.15
C THR A 686 13.92 -39.17 -17.24
N GLY A 687 15.23 -39.03 -17.00
CA GLY A 687 16.27 -39.45 -17.93
C GLY A 687 17.58 -38.66 -17.81
N SER A 688 17.55 -37.44 -17.28
CA SER A 688 18.76 -36.67 -16.98
C SER A 688 19.15 -36.83 -15.51
N PHE A 689 20.43 -36.60 -15.20
CA PHE A 689 20.85 -36.51 -13.81
C PHE A 689 20.04 -35.44 -13.07
N THR A 690 19.57 -35.77 -11.88
CA THR A 690 18.84 -34.85 -11.01
C THR A 690 19.44 -35.00 -9.63
N ASP A 691 20.09 -33.95 -9.19
CA ASP A 691 21.08 -33.99 -8.12
C ASP A 691 20.57 -33.21 -6.91
N PHE A 692 20.57 -33.91 -5.77
CA PHE A 692 20.54 -33.33 -4.44
C PHE A 692 21.99 -33.26 -3.95
N GLU A 693 22.53 -32.06 -3.74
CA GLU A 693 23.97 -31.85 -3.52
C GLU A 693 24.29 -31.32 -2.11
N PRO A 694 24.63 -32.19 -1.14
CA PRO A 694 25.25 -31.77 0.10
C PRO A 694 26.57 -31.03 -0.16
N THR A 695 26.76 -29.84 0.42
CA THR A 695 28.01 -29.07 0.26
C THR A 695 28.50 -28.43 1.56
N GLY A 696 29.76 -28.01 1.61
CA GLY A 696 30.29 -27.13 2.68
C GLY A 696 30.48 -27.79 4.06
N GLY A 697 30.36 -29.11 4.17
CA GLY A 697 30.45 -29.86 5.42
C GLY A 697 29.36 -30.93 5.53
N PRO A 698 29.09 -31.46 6.75
CA PRO A 698 27.98 -32.38 6.94
C PRO A 698 26.63 -31.66 6.79
N LEU A 699 25.82 -32.16 5.85
CA LEU A 699 24.40 -31.85 5.75
C LEU A 699 23.62 -32.74 6.73
N PHE A 700 22.85 -32.13 7.63
CA PHE A 700 21.98 -32.85 8.56
C PHE A 700 20.54 -32.83 8.04
N LEU A 701 20.01 -34.01 7.72
CA LEU A 701 18.62 -34.21 7.31
C LEU A 701 17.82 -34.79 8.50
N SER A 702 17.03 -33.95 9.17
CA SER A 702 16.22 -34.28 10.35
C SER A 702 14.72 -33.99 10.13
N GLY A 703 13.84 -34.24 11.11
CA GLY A 703 12.40 -33.88 11.03
C GLY A 703 11.47 -35.04 10.68
N SER A 704 12.00 -36.26 10.54
CA SER A 704 11.25 -37.51 10.33
C SER A 704 10.40 -37.57 9.04
N GLY A 705 10.68 -36.71 8.07
CA GLY A 705 10.02 -36.69 6.76
C GLY A 705 10.61 -37.69 5.75
N GLN A 706 10.31 -37.47 4.48
CA GLN A 706 10.74 -38.33 3.37
C GLN A 706 11.61 -37.59 2.35
N LEU A 707 12.67 -38.26 1.90
CA LEU A 707 13.40 -37.95 0.67
C LEU A 707 13.15 -39.10 -0.32
N THR A 708 12.40 -38.85 -1.37
CA THR A 708 11.96 -39.88 -2.32
C THR A 708 12.62 -39.67 -3.68
N MET A 709 13.03 -40.75 -4.32
CA MET A 709 13.60 -40.76 -5.66
C MET A 709 12.67 -41.52 -6.61
N SER A 710 12.44 -40.99 -7.79
CA SER A 710 11.70 -41.67 -8.85
C SER A 710 12.34 -43.02 -9.23
N ASN A 711 11.63 -43.88 -9.97
CA ASN A 711 12.17 -45.16 -10.48
C ASN A 711 13.14 -44.94 -11.67
N ASN A 712 14.23 -44.22 -11.42
CA ASN A 712 15.28 -43.90 -12.37
C ASN A 712 16.66 -44.02 -11.69
N VAL A 713 17.66 -44.52 -12.42
CA VAL A 713 19.05 -44.60 -11.93
C VAL A 713 19.76 -43.24 -11.88
N ASN A 714 19.22 -42.24 -12.58
CA ASN A 714 19.81 -40.91 -12.69
C ASN A 714 19.37 -39.95 -11.57
N ASN A 715 18.60 -40.41 -10.57
CA ASN A 715 18.47 -39.66 -9.32
C ASN A 715 19.78 -39.78 -8.54
N ARG A 716 20.33 -38.66 -8.06
CA ARG A 716 21.59 -38.67 -7.31
C ARG A 716 21.54 -37.83 -6.05
N ILE A 717 22.17 -38.34 -5.00
CA ILE A 717 22.59 -37.57 -3.83
C ILE A 717 24.12 -37.53 -3.89
N LEU A 718 24.70 -36.37 -4.20
CA LEU A 718 26.14 -36.22 -4.49
C LEU A 718 26.76 -35.15 -3.61
N GLY A 719 27.62 -35.54 -2.67
CA GLY A 719 28.41 -34.57 -1.91
C GLY A 719 29.43 -33.86 -2.80
N VAL A 720 29.42 -32.53 -2.79
CA VAL A 720 30.38 -31.67 -3.51
C VAL A 720 31.16 -30.82 -2.52
N SER A 721 32.36 -30.38 -2.88
CA SER A 721 33.19 -29.47 -2.05
C SER A 721 33.35 -29.91 -0.57
N GLY A 722 33.52 -31.22 -0.31
CA GLY A 722 33.63 -31.78 1.04
C GLY A 722 32.30 -32.10 1.73
N GLY A 723 31.19 -32.09 0.99
CA GLY A 723 29.86 -32.43 1.49
C GLY A 723 29.74 -33.88 1.99
N ALA A 724 29.08 -34.05 3.15
CA ALA A 724 28.70 -35.34 3.71
C ALA A 724 27.20 -35.40 3.96
N LEU A 725 26.61 -36.61 3.92
CA LEU A 725 25.20 -36.84 4.21
C LEU A 725 25.01 -37.47 5.59
N VAL A 726 24.30 -36.79 6.48
CA VAL A 726 23.84 -37.33 7.76
C VAL A 726 22.31 -37.42 7.74
N ASN A 727 21.80 -38.62 7.47
CA ASN A 727 20.37 -38.91 7.55
C ASN A 727 20.00 -39.20 9.01
N VAL A 728 19.51 -38.21 9.75
CA VAL A 728 19.29 -38.30 11.20
C VAL A 728 18.10 -39.20 11.52
N ASP A 729 16.93 -38.90 10.96
CA ASP A 729 15.67 -39.60 11.24
C ASP A 729 14.74 -39.71 10.01
N ASN A 730 15.18 -39.25 8.84
CA ASN A 730 14.37 -39.26 7.64
C ASN A 730 14.36 -40.64 6.97
N THR A 731 13.35 -40.86 6.13
CA THR A 731 13.30 -42.00 5.21
C THR A 731 13.76 -41.57 3.82
N ILE A 732 14.90 -42.09 3.37
CA ILE A 732 15.38 -41.97 1.99
C ILE A 732 14.94 -43.21 1.22
N SER A 733 14.20 -43.08 0.12
CA SER A 733 13.71 -44.23 -0.65
C SER A 733 13.69 -44.02 -2.15
N GLY A 734 13.72 -45.10 -2.92
CA GLY A 734 13.60 -45.09 -4.38
C GLY A 734 14.73 -45.86 -5.07
N SER A 735 15.10 -45.40 -6.26
CA SER A 735 16.26 -45.88 -7.02
C SER A 735 17.16 -44.71 -7.43
N GLY A 736 18.42 -44.99 -7.73
CA GLY A 736 19.40 -43.96 -8.05
C GLY A 736 20.73 -44.23 -7.40
N GLN A 737 21.47 -43.17 -7.11
CA GLN A 737 22.79 -43.24 -6.50
C GLN A 737 22.90 -42.29 -5.29
N ILE A 738 23.39 -42.79 -4.16
CA ILE A 738 23.73 -42.02 -2.96
C ILE A 738 25.24 -42.10 -2.77
N GLY A 739 25.93 -40.96 -2.92
CA GLY A 739 27.37 -40.84 -2.90
C GLY A 739 28.05 -41.18 -4.22
N PHE A 740 29.30 -40.75 -4.39
CA PHE A 740 30.12 -41.01 -5.58
C PHE A 740 31.61 -41.21 -5.22
N ASN A 741 31.90 -42.11 -4.28
CA ASN A 741 33.27 -42.33 -3.75
C ASN A 741 33.89 -41.13 -3.01
N ILE A 742 33.11 -40.06 -2.81
CA ILE A 742 33.56 -38.79 -2.21
C ILE A 742 32.62 -38.28 -1.11
N THR A 743 31.50 -38.96 -0.88
CA THR A 743 30.46 -38.51 0.06
C THR A 743 30.41 -39.46 1.25
N PRO A 744 30.89 -39.03 2.43
CA PRO A 744 30.65 -39.80 3.66
C PRO A 744 29.15 -39.92 3.93
N ILE A 745 28.68 -41.11 4.26
CA ILE A 745 27.26 -41.38 4.53
C ILE A 745 27.11 -41.87 5.97
N THR A 746 26.33 -41.14 6.77
CA THR A 746 25.89 -41.57 8.09
C THR A 746 24.38 -41.73 8.09
N ASN A 747 23.91 -42.97 8.25
CA ASN A 747 22.49 -43.28 8.34
C ASN A 747 22.09 -43.61 9.78
N GLN A 748 21.32 -42.71 10.39
CA GLN A 748 20.65 -42.88 11.68
C GLN A 748 19.13 -43.09 11.49
N GLY A 749 18.58 -42.60 10.37
CA GLY A 749 17.22 -42.84 9.92
C GLY A 749 17.08 -44.12 9.09
N THR A 750 16.32 -44.06 8.00
CA THR A 750 16.06 -45.22 7.12
C THR A 750 16.48 -44.94 5.68
N ILE A 751 17.18 -45.88 5.05
CA ILE A 751 17.43 -45.91 3.60
C ILE A 751 16.81 -47.17 3.00
N VAL A 752 15.95 -47.01 2.00
CA VAL A 752 15.17 -48.10 1.39
C VAL A 752 15.39 -48.19 -0.12
N ALA A 753 15.84 -49.34 -0.60
CA ALA A 753 15.69 -49.72 -2.01
C ALA A 753 14.31 -50.38 -2.18
N ASN A 754 13.39 -49.71 -2.87
CA ASN A 754 12.01 -50.17 -3.04
C ASN A 754 11.49 -50.14 -4.48
N GLN A 755 12.40 -49.99 -5.45
CA GLN A 755 12.07 -49.90 -6.87
C GLN A 755 12.76 -51.01 -7.68
N PRO A 756 12.23 -51.35 -8.88
CA PRO A 756 12.91 -52.27 -9.79
C PRO A 756 14.27 -51.77 -10.28
N ALA A 757 14.42 -50.46 -10.50
CA ALA A 757 15.74 -49.88 -10.77
C ALA A 757 16.59 -49.90 -9.49
N THR A 758 17.88 -50.15 -9.66
CA THR A 758 18.81 -50.30 -8.53
C THR A 758 18.99 -49.01 -7.74
N LEU A 759 19.08 -49.14 -6.41
CA LEU A 759 19.64 -48.11 -5.54
C LEU A 759 21.12 -48.43 -5.27
N THR A 760 22.02 -47.51 -5.56
CA THR A 760 23.46 -47.67 -5.33
C THR A 760 23.93 -46.72 -4.24
N LEU A 761 24.46 -47.24 -3.14
CA LEU A 761 25.16 -46.49 -2.09
C LEU A 761 26.65 -46.57 -2.39
N ASN A 762 27.26 -45.47 -2.80
CA ASN A 762 28.67 -45.39 -3.16
C ASN A 762 29.41 -44.38 -2.27
N PRO A 763 29.66 -44.73 -0.99
CA PRO A 763 30.16 -43.80 0.01
C PRO A 763 31.62 -43.40 -0.26
N ASP A 764 32.12 -42.41 0.47
CA ASP A 764 33.54 -42.04 0.48
C ASP A 764 34.46 -43.25 0.76
N ASN A 765 35.55 -43.36 0.01
CA ASN A 765 36.44 -44.54 0.11
C ASN A 765 37.24 -44.61 1.42
N THR A 766 37.30 -43.52 2.19
CA THR A 766 38.07 -43.41 3.44
C THR A 766 37.15 -43.40 4.65
N MET A 767 36.11 -42.55 4.63
CA MET A 767 35.14 -42.36 5.72
C MET A 767 33.97 -43.34 5.65
N GLY A 768 33.64 -43.85 4.46
CA GLY A 768 32.70 -44.95 4.27
C GLY A 768 31.24 -44.65 4.61
N LEU A 769 30.51 -45.74 4.85
CA LEU A 769 29.12 -45.78 5.28
C LEU A 769 29.05 -46.23 6.75
N THR A 770 28.43 -45.41 7.60
CA THR A 770 28.05 -45.81 8.96
C THR A 770 26.54 -45.92 9.06
N ASN A 771 26.04 -47.09 9.48
CA ASN A 771 24.61 -47.33 9.67
C ASN A 771 24.30 -47.65 11.14
N SER A 772 23.65 -46.72 11.83
CA SER A 772 23.03 -46.96 13.14
C SER A 772 21.49 -46.99 13.05
N GLY A 773 20.94 -46.62 11.90
CA GLY A 773 19.52 -46.71 11.56
C GLY A 773 19.18 -48.00 10.81
N THR A 774 18.37 -47.89 9.75
CA THR A 774 17.93 -49.04 8.94
C THR A 774 18.39 -48.91 7.49
N LEU A 775 19.01 -49.96 6.96
CA LEU A 775 19.11 -50.22 5.51
C LEU A 775 18.13 -51.33 5.15
N LEU A 776 17.27 -51.10 4.17
CA LEU A 776 16.24 -52.06 3.74
C LEU A 776 16.24 -52.23 2.22
N ALA A 777 16.34 -53.47 1.74
CA ALA A 777 16.01 -53.82 0.36
C ALA A 777 14.70 -54.62 0.34
N THR A 778 13.64 -54.03 -0.19
CA THR A 778 12.32 -54.66 -0.23
C THR A 778 12.22 -55.71 -1.32
N ALA A 779 11.22 -56.59 -1.27
CA ALA A 779 11.01 -57.65 -2.26
C ALA A 779 11.13 -57.14 -3.72
N GLY A 780 11.99 -57.79 -4.51
CA GLY A 780 12.25 -57.45 -5.92
C GLY A 780 13.25 -56.31 -6.15
N ALA A 781 13.65 -55.57 -5.11
CA ALA A 781 14.62 -54.48 -5.22
C ALA A 781 16.07 -54.97 -5.09
N THR A 782 16.99 -54.18 -5.64
CA THR A 782 18.44 -54.38 -5.49
C THR A 782 19.07 -53.13 -4.86
N MET A 783 19.84 -53.33 -3.79
CA MET A 783 20.71 -52.31 -3.21
C MET A 783 22.18 -52.69 -3.43
N ASN A 784 22.90 -51.89 -4.20
CA ASN A 784 24.33 -52.04 -4.36
C ASN A 784 25.05 -51.14 -3.36
N ILE A 785 26.05 -51.66 -2.65
CA ILE A 785 26.92 -50.88 -1.76
C ILE A 785 28.34 -50.98 -2.32
N GLY A 786 28.90 -49.83 -2.73
CA GLY A 786 30.21 -49.69 -3.35
C GLY A 786 31.38 -49.95 -2.40
N ASP A 787 32.58 -49.54 -2.79
CA ASP A 787 33.81 -49.68 -2.00
C ASP A 787 33.90 -48.63 -0.86
N GLY A 788 34.94 -48.72 -0.02
CA GLY A 788 35.09 -47.93 1.22
C GLY A 788 34.57 -48.66 2.47
N PRO A 789 34.91 -48.24 3.70
CA PRO A 789 34.46 -48.91 4.93
C PRO A 789 32.92 -48.96 5.06
N PHE A 790 32.38 -50.06 5.60
CA PHE A 790 30.96 -50.15 5.97
C PHE A 790 30.83 -50.76 7.35
N THR A 791 30.39 -49.94 8.29
CA THR A 791 30.13 -50.34 9.67
C THR A 791 28.65 -50.20 9.98
N THR A 792 28.05 -51.21 10.61
CA THR A 792 26.66 -51.17 11.07
C THR A 792 26.53 -51.54 12.53
N SER A 793 25.78 -50.72 13.27
CA SER A 793 25.26 -51.02 14.62
C SER A 793 23.73 -51.01 14.65
N GLY A 794 23.09 -50.63 13.54
CA GLY A 794 21.65 -50.64 13.34
C GLY A 794 21.14 -51.89 12.63
N SER A 795 20.07 -51.74 11.85
CA SER A 795 19.47 -52.83 11.06
C SER A 795 19.95 -52.82 9.60
N VAL A 796 20.26 -54.01 9.08
CA VAL A 796 20.42 -54.29 7.65
C VAL A 796 19.44 -55.40 7.29
N THR A 797 18.43 -55.10 6.48
CA THR A 797 17.36 -56.05 6.15
C THR A 797 17.30 -56.31 4.65
N VAL A 798 17.39 -57.59 4.27
CA VAL A 798 17.22 -58.10 2.91
C VAL A 798 15.97 -58.96 2.88
N GLU A 799 14.87 -58.42 2.36
CA GLU A 799 13.62 -59.16 2.21
C GLU A 799 13.72 -60.32 1.20
N ALA A 800 12.74 -61.23 1.23
CA ALA A 800 12.68 -62.31 0.26
C ALA A 800 12.64 -61.77 -1.17
N SER A 801 13.37 -62.41 -2.08
CA SER A 801 13.52 -61.97 -3.48
C SER A 801 14.18 -60.60 -3.68
N SER A 802 14.83 -60.02 -2.66
CA SER A 802 15.65 -58.83 -2.80
C SER A 802 17.14 -59.17 -2.68
N THR A 803 17.99 -58.22 -3.08
CA THR A 803 19.45 -58.39 -3.00
C THR A 803 20.12 -57.15 -2.42
N ILE A 804 21.02 -57.36 -1.46
CA ILE A 804 22.06 -56.39 -1.11
C ILE A 804 23.40 -56.92 -1.62
N SER A 805 24.06 -56.19 -2.51
CA SER A 805 25.36 -56.54 -3.08
C SER A 805 26.43 -55.56 -2.63
N ARG A 806 27.36 -56.02 -1.80
CA ARG A 806 28.45 -55.24 -1.20
C ARG A 806 29.79 -55.54 -1.88
N ILE A 807 30.44 -54.50 -2.38
CA ILE A 807 31.86 -54.56 -2.78
C ILE A 807 32.70 -54.24 -1.54
N GLY A 808 33.50 -55.20 -1.08
CA GLY A 808 34.27 -55.12 0.16
C GLY A 808 33.60 -55.86 1.32
N GLY A 809 34.01 -55.53 2.54
CA GLY A 809 33.55 -56.18 3.77
C GLY A 809 32.38 -55.45 4.42
N LEU A 810 31.71 -56.13 5.34
CA LEU A 810 30.70 -55.58 6.24
C LEU A 810 31.17 -55.81 7.68
N LEU A 811 31.31 -54.75 8.46
CA LEU A 811 31.60 -54.84 9.89
C LEU A 811 30.34 -54.53 10.70
N GLN A 812 29.79 -55.53 11.39
CA GLN A 812 28.68 -55.35 12.31
C GLN A 812 29.18 -55.31 13.75
N THR A 813 28.96 -54.19 14.43
CA THR A 813 29.36 -53.98 15.83
C THR A 813 28.19 -54.10 16.81
N GLY A 814 26.95 -54.10 16.31
CA GLY A 814 25.70 -54.23 17.06
C GLY A 814 24.50 -54.37 16.12
N GLY A 815 23.28 -54.35 16.67
CA GLY A 815 22.05 -54.36 15.85
C GLY A 815 21.76 -55.71 15.20
N THR A 816 21.10 -55.69 14.04
CA THR A 816 20.62 -56.91 13.36
C THR A 816 20.85 -56.87 11.85
N THR A 817 21.45 -57.92 11.31
CA THR A 817 21.42 -58.19 9.87
C THR A 817 20.43 -59.32 9.59
N THR A 818 19.31 -59.03 8.94
CA THR A 818 18.27 -60.02 8.59
C THR A 818 18.31 -60.31 7.10
N VAL A 819 18.61 -61.55 6.72
CA VAL A 819 18.77 -61.99 5.33
C VAL A 819 17.71 -63.02 4.99
N ASN A 820 16.66 -62.61 4.31
CA ASN A 820 15.64 -63.49 3.71
C ASN A 820 15.76 -63.57 2.18
N GLY A 821 16.45 -62.59 1.56
CA GLY A 821 16.88 -62.61 0.17
C GLY A 821 18.34 -63.02 0.03
N THR A 822 19.12 -62.26 -0.72
CA THR A 822 20.57 -62.49 -0.90
C THR A 822 21.40 -61.30 -0.40
N LEU A 823 22.30 -61.54 0.56
CA LEU A 823 23.36 -60.60 0.96
C LEU A 823 24.68 -61.10 0.35
N SER A 824 25.25 -60.40 -0.62
CA SER A 824 26.54 -60.74 -1.22
C SER A 824 27.64 -59.78 -0.77
N ALA A 825 28.83 -60.28 -0.46
CA ALA A 825 30.01 -59.48 -0.13
C ALA A 825 31.27 -60.06 -0.78
N THR A 826 32.13 -59.21 -1.34
CA THR A 826 33.39 -59.67 -1.97
C THR A 826 34.55 -59.83 -0.97
N ALA A 827 34.40 -59.32 0.26
CA ALA A 827 35.33 -59.57 1.37
C ALA A 827 34.59 -60.09 2.62
N LEU A 828 35.25 -60.10 3.77
CA LEU A 828 34.72 -60.68 5.01
C LEU A 828 33.48 -59.91 5.50
N ILE A 829 32.43 -60.66 5.86
CA ILE A 829 31.33 -60.20 6.69
C ILE A 829 31.69 -60.54 8.14
N GLU A 830 32.00 -59.53 8.93
CA GLU A 830 32.46 -59.65 10.30
C GLU A 830 31.36 -59.20 11.28
N ILE A 831 30.81 -60.15 12.02
CA ILE A 831 29.78 -59.91 13.03
C ILE A 831 30.46 -59.88 14.40
N GLN A 832 30.93 -58.72 14.84
CA GLN A 832 31.54 -58.56 16.17
C GLN A 832 30.50 -58.47 17.30
N GLY A 833 29.30 -57.99 16.99
CA GLY A 833 28.18 -57.87 17.95
C GLY A 833 26.81 -57.89 17.27
N GLY A 834 25.75 -57.94 18.06
CA GLY A 834 24.38 -58.05 17.55
C GLY A 834 24.07 -59.45 16.97
N ALA A 835 23.12 -59.51 16.03
CA ALA A 835 22.67 -60.76 15.41
C ALA A 835 22.77 -60.76 13.88
N LEU A 836 23.12 -61.90 13.29
CA LEU A 836 22.90 -62.25 11.89
C LEU A 836 21.80 -63.32 11.84
N ARG A 837 20.69 -63.06 11.13
CA ARG A 837 19.52 -63.94 11.09
C ARG A 837 18.84 -64.03 9.73
N GLY A 838 17.81 -64.87 9.61
CA GLY A 838 16.95 -64.97 8.43
C GLY A 838 17.06 -66.30 7.67
N SER A 839 16.25 -66.47 6.63
CA SER A 839 16.15 -67.74 5.86
C SER A 839 16.71 -67.67 4.42
N GLY A 840 17.56 -66.68 4.17
CA GLY A 840 18.11 -66.35 2.85
C GLY A 840 19.52 -66.90 2.63
N THR A 841 20.24 -66.24 1.73
CA THR A 841 21.63 -66.59 1.38
C THR A 841 22.58 -65.43 1.67
N VAL A 842 23.64 -65.73 2.40
CA VAL A 842 24.83 -64.88 2.55
C VAL A 842 25.90 -65.41 1.58
N SER A 843 26.15 -64.68 0.50
CA SER A 843 27.17 -64.99 -0.48
C SER A 843 28.48 -64.27 -0.16
N GLY A 844 29.28 -64.88 0.73
CA GLY A 844 30.56 -64.34 1.19
C GLY A 844 31.13 -65.16 2.33
N ASN A 845 32.33 -64.82 2.79
CA ASN A 845 32.91 -65.40 3.99
C ASN A 845 32.36 -64.68 5.21
N VAL A 846 31.97 -65.43 6.24
CA VAL A 846 31.41 -64.90 7.49
C VAL A 846 32.34 -65.24 8.66
N SER A 847 32.66 -64.25 9.48
CA SER A 847 33.26 -64.42 10.81
C SER A 847 32.29 -63.86 11.85
N SER A 848 31.95 -64.63 12.88
CA SER A 848 30.98 -64.21 13.90
C SER A 848 31.55 -64.35 15.31
N GLY A 849 31.68 -63.22 16.00
CA GLY A 849 31.74 -63.11 17.46
C GLY A 849 30.44 -62.64 18.12
N GLY A 850 29.40 -62.35 17.34
CA GLY A 850 28.04 -62.09 17.79
C GLY A 850 27.13 -63.33 17.72
N THR A 851 25.82 -63.12 17.64
CA THR A 851 24.83 -64.21 17.56
C THR A 851 24.48 -64.51 16.10
N VAL A 852 24.43 -65.79 15.72
CA VAL A 852 23.90 -66.27 14.44
C VAL A 852 22.64 -67.06 14.72
N GLN A 853 21.52 -66.66 14.11
CA GLN A 853 20.19 -67.26 14.31
C GLN A 853 19.58 -67.58 12.95
N PRO A 854 19.76 -68.79 12.40
CA PRO A 854 19.04 -69.18 11.20
C PRO A 854 17.53 -68.96 11.40
N GLY A 855 16.85 -68.41 10.40
CA GLY A 855 15.41 -68.15 10.49
C GLY A 855 14.98 -66.88 11.24
N GLN A 856 13.68 -66.80 11.50
CA GLN A 856 12.97 -65.75 12.24
C GLN A 856 11.87 -66.41 13.09
N SER A 857 12.29 -67.29 14.01
CA SER A 857 11.72 -68.63 14.26
C SER A 857 12.53 -69.66 13.47
N THR A 858 11.98 -70.83 13.14
CA THR A 858 12.72 -71.86 12.44
C THR A 858 13.02 -71.51 10.99
N GLY A 859 14.25 -71.74 10.50
CA GLY A 859 14.62 -71.47 9.11
C GLY A 859 16.00 -71.98 8.70
N GLN A 860 16.28 -71.93 7.39
CA GLN A 860 17.62 -72.22 6.87
C GLN A 860 18.32 -70.93 6.44
N LEU A 861 19.45 -70.61 7.06
CA LEU A 861 20.37 -69.56 6.60
C LEU A 861 21.52 -70.21 5.83
N ALA A 862 21.69 -69.87 4.56
CA ALA A 862 22.80 -70.36 3.76
C ALA A 862 23.99 -69.38 3.80
N VAL A 863 25.20 -69.89 3.97
CA VAL A 863 26.46 -69.13 3.81
C VAL A 863 27.27 -69.82 2.71
N SER A 864 27.38 -69.24 1.52
CA SER A 864 28.04 -69.94 0.39
C SER A 864 29.57 -70.04 0.56
N GLY A 865 30.18 -69.10 1.30
CA GLY A 865 31.60 -69.07 1.61
C GLY A 865 31.98 -69.86 2.87
N THR A 866 33.09 -69.47 3.50
CA THR A 866 33.52 -70.03 4.79
C THR A 866 32.75 -69.41 5.96
N PHE A 867 32.58 -70.17 7.04
CA PHE A 867 32.04 -69.67 8.30
C PHE A 867 33.05 -69.86 9.44
N ALA A 868 33.37 -68.81 10.17
CA ALA A 868 34.20 -68.91 11.37
C ALA A 868 33.44 -68.34 12.57
N GLN A 869 33.25 -69.16 13.61
CA GLN A 869 32.74 -68.69 14.89
C GLN A 869 33.92 -68.42 15.82
N SER A 870 33.93 -67.26 16.48
CA SER A 870 34.96 -66.91 17.48
C SER A 870 34.57 -67.41 18.87
N ALA A 871 35.50 -67.29 19.83
CA ALA A 871 35.26 -67.67 21.23
C ALA A 871 34.07 -66.93 21.90
N SER A 872 33.70 -65.73 21.43
CA SER A 872 32.54 -64.99 21.94
C SER A 872 31.25 -65.27 21.16
N GLY A 873 31.35 -65.95 20.00
CA GLY A 873 30.23 -66.19 19.11
C GLY A 873 29.22 -67.18 19.69
N LEU A 874 27.95 -66.95 19.36
CA LEU A 874 26.82 -67.81 19.69
C LEU A 874 26.12 -68.26 18.40
N LEU A 875 26.03 -69.56 18.16
CA LEU A 875 25.08 -70.12 17.20
C LEU A 875 23.84 -70.57 17.99
N ASP A 876 22.70 -69.93 17.75
CA ASP A 876 21.44 -70.23 18.45
C ASP A 876 20.48 -70.92 17.49
N ILE A 877 20.04 -72.12 17.87
CA ILE A 877 19.30 -73.06 17.03
C ILE A 877 17.97 -73.38 17.69
N GLU A 878 16.88 -73.13 16.98
CA GLU A 878 15.52 -73.49 17.35
C GLU A 878 15.06 -74.77 16.66
N ILE A 879 14.42 -75.66 17.42
CA ILE A 879 13.88 -76.92 16.92
C ILE A 879 12.39 -77.00 17.32
N ALA A 880 11.51 -76.99 16.31
CA ALA A 880 10.06 -77.13 16.45
C ALA A 880 9.51 -78.43 15.81
N GLY A 881 10.36 -79.22 15.16
CA GLY A 881 10.01 -80.43 14.43
C GLY A 881 11.20 -81.02 13.69
N ALA A 882 10.97 -82.01 12.83
CA ALA A 882 12.03 -82.82 12.22
C ALA A 882 12.49 -82.35 10.83
N VAL A 883 11.73 -81.47 10.16
CA VAL A 883 12.03 -81.02 8.79
C VAL A 883 13.07 -79.88 8.80
N PRO A 884 14.31 -80.11 8.29
CA PRO A 884 15.35 -79.09 8.30
C PRO A 884 14.97 -77.85 7.51
N GLY A 885 15.26 -76.67 8.06
CA GLY A 885 15.03 -75.38 7.42
C GLY A 885 13.57 -74.91 7.38
N ALA A 886 12.62 -75.78 7.72
CA ALA A 886 11.19 -75.45 7.79
C ALA A 886 10.61 -75.62 9.20
N GLN A 887 11.07 -76.63 9.94
CA GLN A 887 10.63 -76.93 11.30
C GLN A 887 11.77 -76.88 12.32
N HIS A 888 13.01 -76.77 11.88
CA HIS A 888 14.15 -76.50 12.74
C HIS A 888 15.24 -75.75 12.00
N ASP A 889 16.10 -75.09 12.77
CA ASP A 889 17.14 -74.23 12.24
C ASP A 889 18.27 -75.00 11.59
N VAL A 890 18.70 -74.49 10.44
CA VAL A 890 19.88 -74.99 9.73
C VAL A 890 20.77 -73.84 9.31
N LEU A 891 22.00 -73.84 9.82
CA LEU A 891 23.08 -73.04 9.23
C LEU A 891 23.79 -73.86 8.14
N ALA A 892 23.48 -73.56 6.88
CA ALA A 892 24.01 -74.29 5.73
C ALA A 892 25.26 -73.58 5.16
N VAL A 893 26.45 -74.03 5.53
CA VAL A 893 27.73 -73.47 5.06
C VAL A 893 28.22 -74.25 3.84
N GLY A 894 28.53 -73.55 2.75
CA GLY A 894 29.06 -74.13 1.51
C GLY A 894 30.57 -74.39 1.55
N GLY A 895 31.31 -73.59 2.32
CA GLY A 895 32.75 -73.73 2.52
C GLY A 895 33.15 -74.44 3.82
N ALA A 896 34.39 -74.17 4.27
CA ALA A 896 34.90 -74.68 5.54
C ALA A 896 34.26 -73.95 6.74
N ALA A 897 34.00 -74.68 7.82
CA ALA A 897 33.54 -74.16 9.09
C ALA A 897 34.63 -74.24 10.18
N THR A 898 34.95 -73.12 10.81
CA THR A 898 35.80 -73.07 12.03
C THR A 898 34.88 -72.88 13.23
N LEU A 899 34.85 -73.85 14.13
CA LEU A 899 33.93 -73.87 15.27
C LEU A 899 34.67 -73.54 16.58
N ASP A 900 34.12 -72.60 17.34
CA ASP A 900 34.53 -72.16 18.69
C ASP A 900 33.29 -71.55 19.39
N GLY A 901 33.44 -70.98 20.58
CA GLY A 901 32.36 -70.29 21.29
C GLY A 901 31.24 -71.24 21.71
N THR A 902 29.99 -70.76 21.67
CA THR A 902 28.82 -71.50 22.17
C THR A 902 27.89 -71.93 21.04
N LEU A 903 27.44 -73.18 21.06
CA LEU A 903 26.23 -73.62 20.37
C LEU A 903 25.09 -73.70 21.39
N ARG A 904 23.99 -73.00 21.15
CA ARG A 904 22.75 -73.13 21.92
C ARG A 904 21.68 -73.83 21.11
N VAL A 905 21.00 -74.78 21.74
CA VAL A 905 19.83 -75.47 21.17
C VAL A 905 18.62 -75.18 22.05
N ARG A 906 17.49 -74.85 21.44
CA ARG A 906 16.22 -74.63 22.12
C ARG A 906 15.12 -75.42 21.43
N PHE A 907 14.35 -76.17 22.20
CA PHE A 907 13.06 -76.66 21.72
C PHE A 907 12.04 -75.54 21.86
N VAL A 908 11.36 -75.23 20.75
CA VAL A 908 10.40 -74.11 20.70
C VAL A 908 9.03 -74.63 20.27
N ASN A 909 7.99 -73.79 20.39
CA ASN A 909 6.61 -74.12 20.01
C ASN A 909 6.06 -75.40 20.69
N GLY A 910 6.53 -75.72 21.90
CA GLY A 910 6.11 -76.91 22.66
C GLY A 910 6.61 -78.24 22.10
N PHE A 911 7.59 -78.22 21.19
CA PHE A 911 8.12 -79.43 20.58
C PHE A 911 8.85 -80.30 21.63
N VAL A 912 8.42 -81.57 21.74
CA VAL A 912 9.05 -82.59 22.58
C VAL A 912 9.64 -83.67 21.65
N PRO A 913 10.97 -83.74 21.51
CA PRO A 913 11.59 -84.77 20.69
C PRO A 913 11.44 -86.16 21.30
N THR A 914 11.29 -87.19 20.47
CA THR A 914 11.34 -88.58 20.95
C THR A 914 12.79 -89.07 21.03
N ILE A 915 13.10 -89.93 22.00
CA ILE A 915 14.41 -90.59 22.11
C ILE A 915 14.78 -91.27 20.78
N GLY A 916 16.03 -91.09 20.36
CA GLY A 916 16.57 -91.59 19.11
C GLY A 916 16.39 -90.65 17.91
N GLN A 917 15.69 -89.52 18.06
CA GLN A 917 15.65 -88.49 17.03
C GLN A 917 16.97 -87.74 16.91
N SER A 918 17.28 -87.33 15.68
CA SER A 918 18.46 -86.54 15.35
C SER A 918 18.07 -85.38 14.44
N PHE A 919 18.63 -84.20 14.71
CA PHE A 919 18.38 -82.98 13.94
C PHE A 919 19.72 -82.46 13.41
N THR A 920 19.88 -82.42 12.07
CA THR A 920 21.02 -81.74 11.46
C THR A 920 20.78 -80.24 11.51
N VAL A 921 21.62 -79.53 12.26
CA VAL A 921 21.45 -78.08 12.54
C VAL A 921 22.53 -77.22 11.89
N MET A 922 23.59 -77.85 11.40
CA MET A 922 24.63 -77.19 10.60
C MET A 922 25.20 -78.16 9.57
N THR A 923 25.49 -77.68 8.37
CA THR A 923 26.24 -78.42 7.33
C THR A 923 27.43 -77.60 6.85
N TYR A 924 28.53 -78.26 6.45
CA TYR A 924 29.74 -77.62 5.91
C TYR A 924 30.57 -78.59 5.06
N ALA A 925 31.45 -78.05 4.21
CA ALA A 925 32.32 -78.87 3.35
C ALA A 925 33.45 -79.56 4.14
N SER A 926 33.98 -78.89 5.17
CA SER A 926 34.99 -79.41 6.10
C SER A 926 34.96 -78.60 7.39
N ARG A 927 35.53 -79.13 8.47
CA ARG A 927 35.64 -78.41 9.76
C ARG A 927 37.04 -78.32 10.33
N SER A 928 37.23 -77.28 11.14
CA SER A 928 38.28 -77.18 12.15
C SER A 928 37.68 -76.76 13.49
N GLY A 929 38.33 -77.12 14.60
CA GLY A 929 37.84 -76.82 15.95
C GLY A 929 36.60 -77.62 16.38
N THR A 930 36.06 -77.21 17.54
CA THR A 930 34.83 -77.68 18.19
C THR A 930 34.23 -76.51 18.97
N PHE A 931 32.92 -76.51 19.22
CA PHE A 931 32.35 -75.53 20.14
C PHE A 931 32.99 -75.66 21.53
N SER A 932 33.35 -74.53 22.13
CA SER A 932 33.92 -74.44 23.47
C SER A 932 32.86 -74.69 24.55
N ALA A 933 31.60 -74.36 24.25
CA ALA A 933 30.45 -74.69 25.08
C ALA A 933 29.27 -75.17 24.21
N VAL A 934 28.50 -76.12 24.73
CA VAL A 934 27.24 -76.54 24.13
C VAL A 934 26.16 -76.38 25.19
N ASP A 935 25.25 -75.45 24.95
CA ASP A 935 24.11 -75.09 25.78
C ASP A 935 22.88 -75.81 25.22
N VAL A 936 22.58 -76.98 25.79
CA VAL A 936 21.43 -77.82 25.39
C VAL A 936 20.35 -77.73 26.45
N PRO A 937 19.06 -77.89 26.08
CA PRO A 937 17.98 -77.66 27.02
C PRO A 937 17.97 -78.71 28.13
N CYS A 938 18.34 -79.96 27.84
CA CYS A 938 18.34 -81.06 28.80
C CYS A 938 19.57 -81.97 28.67
N SER A 939 19.92 -82.68 29.74
CA SER A 939 21.01 -83.68 29.76
C SER A 939 20.81 -84.85 28.80
N GLY A 940 19.56 -85.15 28.42
CA GLY A 940 19.20 -86.13 27.39
C GLY A 940 19.52 -85.69 25.95
N VAL A 941 19.87 -84.44 25.73
CA VAL A 941 20.30 -83.91 24.42
C VAL A 941 21.82 -83.91 24.36
N SER A 942 22.37 -84.48 23.28
CA SER A 942 23.80 -84.41 23.00
C SER A 942 24.05 -83.82 21.62
N VAL A 943 25.25 -83.29 21.39
CA VAL A 943 25.65 -82.74 20.09
C VAL A 943 26.82 -83.53 19.53
N ARG A 944 26.66 -84.05 18.32
CA ARG A 944 27.73 -84.68 17.54
C ARG A 944 28.23 -83.73 16.46
N VAL A 945 29.51 -83.38 16.54
CA VAL A 945 30.21 -82.61 15.51
C VAL A 945 30.93 -83.58 14.55
N LEU A 946 30.31 -83.84 13.40
CA LEU A 946 30.81 -84.78 12.37
C LEU A 946 31.78 -84.08 11.40
N ALA A 947 32.26 -84.79 10.38
CA ALA A 947 33.22 -84.22 9.41
C ALA A 947 32.59 -83.13 8.52
N THR A 948 31.28 -83.19 8.28
CA THR A 948 30.54 -82.32 7.35
C THR A 948 29.23 -81.77 7.94
N SER A 949 28.91 -82.04 9.20
CA SER A 949 27.68 -81.58 9.82
C SER A 949 27.74 -81.52 11.35
N VAL A 950 26.88 -80.71 11.95
CA VAL A 950 26.54 -80.78 13.39
C VAL A 950 25.15 -81.37 13.51
N VAL A 951 25.04 -82.42 14.31
CA VAL A 951 23.80 -83.13 14.58
C VAL A 951 23.49 -83.04 16.07
N VAL A 952 22.28 -82.65 16.40
CA VAL A 952 21.71 -82.71 17.75
C VAL A 952 21.00 -84.05 17.89
N ASP A 953 21.32 -84.81 18.93
CA ASP A 953 20.76 -86.14 19.17
C ASP A 953 20.03 -86.20 20.50
N VAL A 954 18.85 -86.82 20.46
CA VAL A 954 18.02 -87.06 21.63
C VAL A 954 18.37 -88.45 22.15
N THR A 955 19.26 -88.49 23.13
CA THR A 955 19.85 -89.72 23.69
C THR A 955 19.21 -90.17 25.01
N GLY A 956 18.40 -89.30 25.63
CA GLY A 956 17.60 -89.58 26.80
C GLY A 956 16.29 -88.80 26.75
N GLU A 957 15.45 -88.95 27.78
CA GLU A 957 14.18 -88.23 27.88
C GLU A 957 14.43 -86.72 27.97
N VAL A 958 13.60 -85.95 27.27
CA VAL A 958 13.74 -84.51 27.09
C VAL A 958 12.38 -83.87 27.33
N GLY A 959 12.18 -83.28 28.50
CA GLY A 959 10.89 -82.75 28.94
C GLY A 959 9.98 -83.85 29.50
N PHE A 960 9.64 -83.71 30.78
CA PHE A 960 8.68 -84.56 31.46
C PHE A 960 7.38 -83.78 31.67
N PHE A 961 6.25 -84.48 31.62
CA PHE A 961 5.07 -84.00 32.34
C PHE A 961 5.47 -83.78 33.81
N GLY A 962 5.11 -82.64 34.38
CA GLY A 962 5.55 -82.23 35.72
C GLY A 962 6.93 -81.56 35.82
N ASP A 963 7.70 -81.38 34.75
CA ASP A 963 8.88 -80.49 34.79
C ASP A 963 8.39 -79.06 34.50
N MET A 964 7.98 -78.38 35.56
CA MET A 964 7.23 -77.14 35.53
C MET A 964 8.10 -75.90 35.60
N ASN A 965 9.37 -76.04 35.96
CA ASN A 965 10.34 -74.95 35.83
C ASN A 965 11.28 -75.10 34.61
N CYS A 966 11.15 -76.20 33.86
CA CYS A 966 11.95 -76.50 32.66
C CYS A 966 13.45 -76.64 32.92
N ASP A 967 13.83 -77.09 34.12
CA ASP A 967 15.22 -77.45 34.45
C ASP A 967 15.60 -78.88 34.01
N CYS A 968 14.66 -79.57 33.36
CA CYS A 968 14.78 -80.95 32.86
C CYS A 968 14.92 -82.01 33.94
N ALA A 969 14.44 -81.74 35.16
CA ALA A 969 14.18 -82.72 36.18
C ALA A 969 12.77 -82.51 36.73
N VAL A 970 11.99 -83.58 36.92
CA VAL A 970 10.77 -83.49 37.76
C VAL A 970 11.20 -83.73 39.19
N ASN A 971 11.22 -82.66 39.98
CA ASN A 971 11.70 -82.69 41.34
C ASN A 971 10.91 -81.69 42.21
N VAL A 972 11.30 -81.56 43.48
CA VAL A 972 10.56 -80.72 44.44
C VAL A 972 10.48 -79.24 44.04
N PHE A 973 11.41 -78.77 43.20
CA PHE A 973 11.40 -77.40 42.66
C PHE A 973 10.34 -77.18 41.58
N ASP A 974 9.66 -78.23 41.13
CA ASP A 974 8.52 -78.12 40.21
C ASP A 974 7.20 -77.91 40.93
N ILE A 975 7.12 -78.19 42.24
CA ILE A 975 5.85 -78.15 42.98
C ILE A 975 5.25 -76.75 42.98
N GLU A 976 6.05 -75.72 43.28
CA GLU A 976 5.59 -74.34 43.29
C GLU A 976 5.16 -73.87 41.88
N PRO A 977 5.97 -74.04 40.82
CA PRO A 977 5.54 -73.74 39.46
C PRO A 977 4.31 -74.56 39.00
N PHE A 978 4.18 -75.83 39.41
CA PHE A 978 3.01 -76.68 39.12
C PHE A 978 1.74 -76.11 39.75
N VAL A 979 1.78 -75.80 41.05
CA VAL A 979 0.65 -75.19 41.75
C VAL A 979 0.29 -73.84 41.14
N LEU A 980 1.30 -73.04 40.79
CA LEU A 980 1.09 -71.77 40.10
C LEU A 980 0.43 -71.98 38.73
N ALA A 981 0.86 -72.99 37.97
CA ALA A 981 0.23 -73.35 36.69
C ALA A 981 -1.24 -73.74 36.84
N LEU A 982 -1.64 -74.49 37.89
CA LEU A 982 -3.04 -74.85 38.11
C LEU A 982 -3.92 -73.65 38.54
N LEU A 983 -3.39 -72.77 39.39
CA LEU A 983 -4.16 -71.71 40.02
C LEU A 983 -4.19 -70.41 39.21
N ASP A 984 -3.08 -70.09 38.54
CA ASP A 984 -2.93 -68.88 37.73
C ASP A 984 -2.01 -69.15 36.52
N PRO A 985 -2.56 -69.72 35.43
CA PRO A 985 -1.82 -69.99 34.20
C PRO A 985 -1.14 -68.75 33.59
N VAL A 986 -1.70 -67.56 33.82
CA VAL A 986 -1.16 -66.30 33.29
C VAL A 986 0.07 -65.87 34.08
N ALA A 987 0.03 -65.95 35.41
CA ALA A 987 1.19 -65.71 36.26
C ALA A 987 2.31 -66.75 36.04
N TYR A 988 1.95 -68.02 35.84
CA TYR A 988 2.89 -69.06 35.46
C TYR A 988 3.61 -68.73 34.14
N ALA A 989 2.86 -68.39 33.08
CA ALA A 989 3.43 -68.04 31.79
C ALA A 989 4.35 -66.79 31.86
N ALA A 990 4.10 -65.87 32.79
CA ALA A 990 4.97 -64.71 33.03
C ALA A 990 6.26 -65.08 33.80
N ALA A 991 6.18 -66.00 34.76
CA ALA A 991 7.32 -66.43 35.58
C ALA A 991 8.23 -67.45 34.85
N TYR A 992 7.64 -68.30 34.01
CA TYR A 992 8.32 -69.37 33.27
C TYR A 992 8.03 -69.27 31.76
N PRO A 993 8.44 -68.16 31.10
CA PRO A 993 8.03 -67.85 29.72
C PRO A 993 8.54 -68.83 28.66
N THR A 994 9.56 -69.62 28.98
CA THR A 994 10.12 -70.67 28.11
C THR A 994 9.57 -72.06 28.42
N CYS A 995 8.70 -72.18 29.44
CA CYS A 995 8.14 -73.44 29.89
C CYS A 995 6.66 -73.55 29.53
N ALA A 996 6.28 -74.62 28.83
CA ALA A 996 4.92 -74.78 28.36
C ALA A 996 4.01 -75.17 29.53
N HIS A 997 2.96 -74.38 29.78
CA HIS A 997 1.93 -74.66 30.79
C HIS A 997 1.30 -76.05 30.64
N THR A 998 1.24 -76.58 29.41
CA THR A 998 0.79 -77.94 29.10
C THR A 998 1.60 -79.06 29.75
N ARG A 999 2.77 -78.78 30.32
CA ARG A 999 3.52 -79.75 31.12
C ARG A 999 2.83 -80.06 32.45
N ALA A 1000 1.88 -79.23 32.88
CA ALA A 1000 1.08 -79.46 34.08
C ALA A 1000 0.01 -80.54 33.92
N ASP A 1001 -0.28 -80.99 32.69
CA ASP A 1001 -1.15 -82.14 32.43
C ASP A 1001 -0.40 -83.44 32.78
N ALA A 1002 -0.17 -83.65 34.07
CA ALA A 1002 0.68 -84.71 34.55
C ALA A 1002 0.12 -86.11 34.24
N ASN A 1003 -1.20 -86.24 34.11
CA ASN A 1003 -1.86 -87.52 33.82
C ASN A 1003 -2.06 -87.79 32.31
N GLY A 1004 -1.83 -86.78 31.45
CA GLY A 1004 -1.85 -86.89 30.00
C GLY A 1004 -3.25 -86.97 29.38
N ASP A 1005 -4.29 -86.51 30.08
CA ASP A 1005 -5.68 -86.53 29.61
C ASP A 1005 -6.10 -85.29 28.82
N THR A 1006 -5.16 -84.36 28.60
CA THR A 1006 -5.30 -83.08 27.87
C THR A 1006 -6.01 -81.97 28.64
N VAL A 1007 -6.36 -82.17 29.90
CA VAL A 1007 -7.00 -81.19 30.78
C VAL A 1007 -6.11 -80.92 31.98
N ILE A 1008 -5.67 -79.66 32.14
CA ILE A 1008 -4.84 -79.24 33.28
C ILE A 1008 -5.75 -78.87 34.44
N ASP A 1009 -5.93 -79.78 35.38
CA ASP A 1009 -6.78 -79.58 36.54
C ASP A 1009 -6.27 -80.34 37.79
N ALA A 1010 -7.08 -80.35 38.86
CA ALA A 1010 -6.67 -80.96 40.13
C ALA A 1010 -6.36 -82.47 39.99
N ALA A 1011 -6.87 -83.16 38.98
CA ALA A 1011 -6.60 -84.57 38.71
C ALA A 1011 -5.14 -84.83 38.34
N ASP A 1012 -4.41 -83.81 37.87
CA ASP A 1012 -2.98 -83.91 37.59
C ASP A 1012 -2.13 -83.96 38.86
N THR A 1013 -2.64 -83.44 39.98
CA THR A 1013 -1.84 -83.26 41.21
C THR A 1013 -1.28 -84.58 41.73
N GLN A 1014 -2.05 -85.67 41.68
CA GLN A 1014 -1.57 -86.96 42.19
C GLN A 1014 -0.46 -87.53 41.29
N THR A 1015 -0.67 -87.51 39.97
CA THR A 1015 0.34 -87.99 39.02
C THR A 1015 1.60 -87.14 39.04
N PHE A 1016 1.45 -85.82 39.20
CA PHE A 1016 2.57 -84.91 39.40
C PHE A 1016 3.36 -85.22 40.68
N MET A 1017 2.68 -85.44 41.81
CA MET A 1017 3.34 -85.79 43.06
C MET A 1017 4.08 -87.13 42.98
N ASP A 1018 3.53 -88.10 42.25
CA ASP A 1018 4.18 -89.39 41.99
C ASP A 1018 5.44 -89.24 41.12
N LEU A 1019 5.50 -88.21 40.27
CA LEU A 1019 6.67 -87.88 39.44
C LEU A 1019 7.75 -87.13 40.24
N VAL A 1020 7.37 -86.30 41.20
CA VAL A 1020 8.29 -85.52 42.05
C VAL A 1020 8.91 -86.35 43.19
N LEU A 1021 8.20 -87.37 43.68
CA LEU A 1021 8.60 -88.23 44.81
C LEU A 1021 8.64 -89.72 44.38
N PRO A 1022 9.65 -90.14 43.59
CA PRO A 1022 9.76 -91.52 43.13
C PRO A 1022 9.98 -92.56 44.24
#